data_AF-A0A7M3Z3N5-F1
#
_entry.id   AF-A0A7M3Z3N5-F1
#
_cell.length_a   1.000
_cell.length_b   1.000
_cell.length_c   1.000
_cell.angle_alpha   90.00
_cell.angle_beta   90.00
_cell.angle_gamma   90.00
#
_symmetry.space_group_name_H-M   'P 1'
#
loop_
_entity.id
_entity.type
_entity.pdbx_description
1 polymer ?
#
loop_
_entity_poly.entity_id
_entity_poly.type
_entity_poly.pdbx_seq_one_letter_code
_entity_poly.pdbx_strand_id
1 'polypeptide(L)'
;MGYHACASALGKGLQTMMHSKTVQRSVWLVLFVLMAPLLPDVTATEGRSTIVTLEIPRHDWTSEEVVEIDLRLRNAPYNEMLRAEWVLRDAQGINTNGTILFTAAGTFTVVDVNLSTYYRGEHFNELNVVVYDSSGTVLGSSDLHFVVFRNVKMASAGSLLAFGDSLSDMGNAKASILNTPDVPPYWQGRFSNGEVWLGGLYDAYGLTSSIGSGVASSGANRAFGGAQTGAGYAYLLIPNVGTQISSYLANVQATIPSNAVVSLWAGGNDFLYGTANADTIASNMEAHLRQLAGAGARTLVVPNLPPLEDTPEIQSRSASQQANIRNEVIDYNNQLANIIVNLRAELGITIYTVDAWTIFGEITANKEALGLTNVQDAACSGGSTLLPLPICNSGSTIAANVDEYIFFDKAHPTSVMHDVIARFAVEAIGAADTDADGIVDTIDQCSWTPTDQQANAQGCSYEQLDDDGDGVLNGLDECQGTALGEQVDEVGCSATQRDSDGDGLNDLTDPCPFSPNQYDHDGDGCADVEDSDDDNDGRLDDDDRCPQGLLGPHVADFDGDGCADAEDDDIDGDGLSNADETSVGSDQRDEDTDDDTWLDGEDAFPVDASEWKDTDRDGCGDNSDLFPFDPGECKDTDEDGIGDNADAFPT
;
A
#
# COMPACT_ATOMS: atom_id res chain seq x y z
N MET A 1 49.36 42.66 -31.69
CA MET A 1 50.25 42.24 -30.58
C MET A 1 50.12 40.72 -30.53
N GLY A 2 50.95 39.92 -31.21
CA GLY A 2 52.34 39.55 -30.89
C GLY A 2 52.34 38.54 -29.73
N TYR A 3 52.84 37.30 -29.78
CA TYR A 3 53.89 36.68 -30.61
C TYR A 3 53.92 35.13 -30.42
N HIS A 4 54.37 34.42 -31.48
CA HIS A 4 55.16 33.15 -31.57
C HIS A 4 54.61 31.78 -31.06
N ALA A 5 54.96 30.60 -31.61
CA ALA A 5 55.39 30.05 -32.93
C ALA A 5 55.85 28.57 -32.75
N CYS A 6 56.02 27.84 -33.87
CA CYS A 6 56.60 26.49 -34.15
C CYS A 6 55.63 25.28 -34.11
N ALA A 7 55.27 24.60 -35.22
CA ALA A 7 56.02 23.90 -36.31
C ALA A 7 56.80 22.67 -35.80
N SER A 8 56.66 21.44 -36.33
CA SER A 8 56.80 21.01 -37.74
C SER A 8 56.40 19.52 -37.95
N ALA A 9 55.89 19.16 -39.15
CA ALA A 9 56.47 18.20 -40.13
C ALA A 9 56.14 16.69 -39.87
N LEU A 10 55.88 15.76 -40.81
CA LEU A 10 55.86 15.55 -42.28
C LEU A 10 54.97 14.27 -42.46
N GLY A 11 54.13 14.07 -43.48
CA GLY A 11 54.52 13.71 -44.85
C GLY A 11 53.46 12.79 -45.51
N LYS A 12 53.14 13.10 -46.77
CA LYS A 12 52.38 12.31 -47.78
C LYS A 12 53.11 10.97 -48.04
N GLY A 13 52.56 9.86 -48.54
CA GLY A 13 51.34 9.50 -49.24
C GLY A 13 51.61 8.24 -50.10
N LEU A 14 50.54 7.64 -50.63
CA LEU A 14 50.44 6.63 -51.73
C LEU A 14 50.52 5.11 -51.45
N GLN A 15 49.34 4.50 -51.58
CA GLN A 15 48.92 3.44 -52.53
C GLN A 15 49.83 2.21 -52.74
N THR A 16 49.26 1.01 -52.56
CA THR A 16 48.89 0.13 -53.68
C THR A 16 48.02 -1.07 -53.25
N MET A 17 47.02 -1.38 -54.08
CA MET A 17 46.22 -2.61 -54.03
C MET A 17 47.05 -3.83 -54.45
N MET A 18 46.72 -5.02 -53.94
CA MET A 18 46.63 -6.23 -54.78
C MET A 18 45.87 -7.39 -54.11
N HIS A 19 44.96 -7.98 -54.87
CA HIS A 19 44.25 -9.23 -54.63
C HIS A 19 45.19 -10.45 -54.55
N SER A 20 44.83 -11.48 -53.77
CA SER A 20 44.96 -12.87 -54.24
C SER A 20 44.13 -13.86 -53.40
N LYS A 21 43.71 -14.92 -54.08
CA LYS A 21 42.72 -15.95 -53.77
C LYS A 21 43.15 -16.94 -52.68
N THR A 22 42.17 -17.42 -51.94
CA THR A 22 42.20 -18.55 -51.01
C THR A 22 42.15 -19.89 -51.76
N VAL A 23 43.00 -20.85 -51.37
CA VAL A 23 42.89 -22.27 -51.74
C VAL A 23 42.95 -23.11 -50.47
N GLN A 24 41.95 -23.97 -50.32
CA GLN A 24 41.71 -24.91 -49.22
C GLN A 24 42.51 -26.20 -49.46
N ARG A 25 43.18 -26.74 -48.43
CA ARG A 25 43.61 -28.16 -48.39
C ARG A 25 43.89 -28.63 -46.96
N SER A 26 43.14 -29.65 -46.56
CA SER A 26 43.24 -30.39 -45.30
C SER A 26 44.49 -31.28 -45.27
N VAL A 27 45.21 -31.31 -44.16
CA VAL A 27 46.22 -32.33 -43.85
C VAL A 27 46.01 -32.80 -42.40
N TRP A 28 45.77 -34.10 -42.26
CA TRP A 28 45.70 -34.83 -41.01
C TRP A 28 47.11 -35.01 -40.43
N LEU A 29 47.29 -34.69 -39.13
CA LEU A 29 48.47 -35.09 -38.38
C LEU A 29 48.03 -35.82 -37.11
N VAL A 30 48.24 -37.14 -37.12
CA VAL A 30 48.12 -38.02 -35.97
C VAL A 30 49.44 -37.94 -35.21
N LEU A 31 49.41 -37.47 -33.95
CA LEU A 31 50.55 -37.49 -33.04
C LEU A 31 50.20 -38.37 -31.84
N PHE A 32 50.87 -39.52 -31.75
CA PHE A 32 50.86 -40.40 -30.58
C PHE A 32 51.60 -39.71 -29.42
N VAL A 33 50.92 -39.47 -28.30
CA VAL A 33 51.53 -39.06 -27.04
C VAL A 33 51.25 -40.12 -25.98
N LEU A 34 52.34 -40.55 -25.33
CA LEU A 34 52.40 -41.57 -24.29
C LEU A 34 51.43 -41.30 -23.14
N MET A 35 50.71 -42.35 -22.71
CA MET A 35 50.01 -42.38 -21.43
C MET A 35 50.99 -42.54 -20.26
N ALA A 36 50.95 -41.60 -19.33
CA ALA A 36 51.29 -41.81 -17.92
C ALA A 36 50.02 -41.53 -17.09
N PRO A 37 49.68 -42.35 -16.08
CA PRO A 37 48.47 -42.16 -15.30
C PRO A 37 48.66 -40.99 -14.33
N LEU A 38 48.11 -39.83 -14.68
CA LEU A 38 47.82 -38.78 -13.71
C LEU A 38 46.54 -39.20 -12.98
N LEU A 39 46.67 -39.45 -11.68
CA LEU A 39 45.54 -39.49 -10.76
C LEU A 39 44.71 -38.21 -11.01
N PRO A 40 43.36 -38.28 -11.04
CA PRO A 40 42.60 -37.06 -11.05
C PRO A 40 42.91 -36.34 -9.74
N ASP A 41 43.61 -35.21 -9.81
CA ASP A 41 43.40 -34.16 -8.84
C ASP A 41 41.89 -33.94 -8.80
N VAL A 42 41.30 -34.14 -7.63
CA VAL A 42 39.98 -33.64 -7.32
C VAL A 42 40.11 -32.14 -7.40
N THR A 43 39.90 -31.62 -8.60
CA THR A 43 39.64 -30.20 -8.81
C THR A 43 38.42 -29.91 -7.96
N ALA A 44 38.62 -29.02 -6.99
CA ALA A 44 37.53 -28.38 -6.28
C ALA A 44 36.50 -27.97 -7.33
N THR A 45 35.25 -28.39 -7.12
CA THR A 45 34.12 -27.92 -7.90
C THR A 45 34.20 -26.40 -7.88
N GLU A 46 34.42 -25.76 -9.02
CA GLU A 46 34.13 -24.33 -9.15
C GLU A 46 32.70 -24.17 -8.67
N GLY A 47 32.53 -23.56 -7.49
CA GLY A 47 31.22 -23.20 -6.98
C GLY A 47 30.58 -22.34 -8.06
N ARG A 48 29.51 -22.84 -8.67
CA ARG A 48 28.77 -22.05 -9.65
C ARG A 48 28.29 -20.80 -8.93
N SER A 49 28.66 -19.62 -9.43
CA SER A 49 28.12 -18.36 -8.94
C SER A 49 26.60 -18.46 -8.89
N THR A 50 26.01 -18.00 -7.79
CA THR A 50 24.55 -17.86 -7.71
C THR A 50 24.11 -16.91 -8.82
N ILE A 51 23.07 -17.30 -9.56
CA ILE A 51 22.45 -16.46 -10.57
C ILE A 51 21.13 -15.99 -9.98
N VAL A 52 20.94 -14.67 -9.97
CA VAL A 52 19.72 -14.01 -9.50
C VAL A 52 19.03 -13.42 -10.73
N THR A 53 17.74 -13.72 -10.90
CA THR A 53 16.91 -13.21 -12.00
C THR A 53 15.53 -12.84 -11.47
N LEU A 54 15.03 -11.69 -11.87
CA LEU A 54 13.63 -11.29 -11.65
C LEU A 54 12.81 -11.67 -12.89
N GLU A 55 11.63 -12.25 -12.68
CA GLU A 55 10.65 -12.50 -13.73
C GLU A 55 9.30 -11.89 -13.34
N ILE A 56 8.59 -11.35 -14.33
CA ILE A 56 7.28 -10.74 -14.17
C ILE A 56 6.33 -11.29 -15.24
N PRO A 57 5.05 -11.58 -14.92
CA PRO A 57 4.13 -12.19 -15.89
C PRO A 57 3.77 -11.25 -17.05
N ARG A 58 3.77 -9.94 -16.79
CA ARG A 58 3.53 -8.87 -17.77
C ARG A 58 4.21 -7.58 -17.33
N HIS A 59 4.33 -6.64 -18.25
CA HIS A 59 5.06 -5.39 -18.01
C HIS A 59 4.15 -4.21 -17.62
N ASP A 60 2.84 -4.29 -17.88
CA ASP A 60 1.86 -3.24 -17.63
C ASP A 60 0.89 -3.60 -16.49
N TRP A 61 0.70 -2.66 -15.58
CA TRP A 61 -0.13 -2.80 -14.38
C TRP A 61 -0.98 -1.56 -14.17
N THR A 62 -2.01 -1.66 -13.34
CA THR A 62 -2.77 -0.51 -12.83
C THR A 62 -2.45 -0.25 -11.35
N SER A 63 -2.75 0.96 -10.85
CA SER A 63 -2.25 1.46 -9.57
C SER A 63 -2.80 0.76 -8.32
N GLU A 64 -3.95 0.08 -8.44
CA GLU A 64 -4.57 -0.75 -7.40
C GLU A 64 -4.01 -2.17 -7.37
N GLU A 65 -3.47 -2.65 -8.49
CA GLU A 65 -3.00 -4.02 -8.63
C GLU A 65 -1.75 -4.30 -7.77
N VAL A 66 -1.66 -5.54 -7.30
CA VAL A 66 -0.43 -6.08 -6.72
C VAL A 66 0.48 -6.52 -7.85
N VAL A 67 1.66 -5.91 -7.95
CA VAL A 67 2.68 -6.32 -8.92
C VAL A 67 3.42 -7.53 -8.35
N GLU A 68 3.13 -8.71 -8.91
CA GLU A 68 3.70 -9.99 -8.52
C GLU A 68 5.02 -10.25 -9.28
N ILE A 69 6.13 -10.41 -8.56
CA ILE A 69 7.47 -10.57 -9.14
C ILE A 69 8.15 -11.81 -8.57
N ASP A 70 8.58 -12.71 -9.45
CA ASP A 70 9.33 -13.91 -9.10
C ASP A 70 10.83 -13.58 -8.98
N LEU A 71 11.37 -13.56 -7.76
CA LEU A 71 12.82 -13.58 -7.53
C LEU A 71 13.34 -15.02 -7.63
N ARG A 72 14.02 -15.33 -8.72
CA ARG A 72 14.55 -16.67 -9.00
C ARG A 72 16.05 -16.75 -8.79
N LEU A 73 16.46 -17.72 -7.97
CA LEU A 73 17.86 -18.02 -7.71
C LEU A 73 18.23 -19.39 -8.28
N ARG A 74 19.37 -19.45 -8.99
CA ARG A 74 19.99 -20.71 -9.43
C ARG A 74 21.34 -20.88 -8.74
N ASN A 75 21.61 -22.08 -8.22
CA ASN A 75 22.86 -22.40 -7.49
C ASN A 75 23.09 -21.51 -6.24
N ALA A 76 22.03 -21.23 -5.47
CA ALA A 76 22.15 -20.56 -4.17
C ALA A 76 22.69 -21.54 -3.10
N PRO A 77 23.36 -21.03 -2.03
CA PRO A 77 23.82 -21.86 -0.92
C PRO A 77 22.66 -22.64 -0.27
N TYR A 78 22.78 -23.97 -0.20
CA TYR A 78 21.70 -24.84 0.26
C TYR A 78 21.51 -24.79 1.77
N ASN A 79 20.26 -24.63 2.22
CA ASN A 79 19.89 -24.64 3.65
C ASN A 79 20.60 -23.56 4.48
N GLU A 80 20.99 -22.46 3.84
CA GLU A 80 21.49 -21.26 4.49
C GLU A 80 20.41 -20.18 4.46
N MET A 81 20.35 -19.38 5.53
CA MET A 81 19.49 -18.21 5.58
C MET A 81 20.10 -17.12 4.68
N LEU A 82 19.31 -16.70 3.70
CA LEU A 82 19.62 -15.64 2.75
C LEU A 82 18.74 -14.43 3.01
N ARG A 83 19.24 -13.27 2.59
CA ARG A 83 18.54 -12.00 2.69
C ARG A 83 18.46 -11.35 1.32
N ALA A 84 17.27 -11.09 0.81
CA ALA A 84 17.07 -10.24 -0.36
C ALA A 84 16.68 -8.84 0.12
N GLU A 85 17.49 -7.85 -0.21
CA GLU A 85 17.14 -6.44 -0.03
C GLU A 85 16.68 -5.91 -1.39
N TRP A 86 15.54 -5.22 -1.41
CA TRP A 86 14.98 -4.69 -2.63
C TRP A 86 14.65 -3.21 -2.50
N VAL A 87 14.82 -2.47 -3.59
CA VAL A 87 14.55 -1.04 -3.66
C VAL A 87 13.76 -0.77 -4.93
N LEU A 88 12.57 -0.20 -4.76
CA LEU A 88 11.74 0.29 -5.86
C LEU A 88 12.03 1.77 -6.10
N ARG A 89 12.23 2.13 -7.36
CA ARG A 89 12.51 3.51 -7.80
C ARG A 89 11.59 3.93 -8.93
N ASP A 90 11.33 5.23 -8.96
CA ASP A 90 10.63 5.95 -10.02
C ASP A 90 11.43 7.22 -10.37
N ALA A 91 10.89 8.06 -11.26
CA ALA A 91 11.56 9.29 -11.67
C ALA A 91 11.76 10.30 -10.53
N GLN A 92 11.03 10.21 -9.41
CA GLN A 92 11.24 11.08 -8.24
C GLN A 92 12.20 10.47 -7.20
N GLY A 93 12.68 9.25 -7.41
CA GLY A 93 13.74 8.64 -6.62
C GLY A 93 13.32 7.32 -6.00
N ILE A 94 13.63 7.10 -4.72
CA ILE A 94 13.24 5.87 -4.02
C ILE A 94 11.75 5.99 -3.67
N ASN A 95 11.00 4.95 -4.02
CA ASN A 95 9.60 4.82 -3.67
C ASN A 95 9.44 4.08 -2.34
N THR A 96 9.74 2.79 -2.35
CA THR A 96 9.72 1.93 -1.17
C THR A 96 10.86 0.92 -1.25
N ASN A 97 11.19 0.29 -0.14
CA ASN A 97 12.22 -0.72 -0.03
C ASN A 97 11.82 -1.75 1.02
N GLY A 98 12.44 -2.92 0.96
CA GLY A 98 12.16 -3.97 1.92
C GLY A 98 13.24 -5.03 1.96
N THR A 99 13.03 -5.98 2.86
CA THR A 99 13.95 -7.08 3.09
C THR A 99 13.17 -8.37 3.26
N ILE A 100 13.56 -9.40 2.52
CA ILE A 100 12.96 -10.73 2.60
C ILE A 100 14.02 -11.71 3.10
N LEU A 101 13.72 -12.40 4.19
CA LEU A 101 14.54 -13.49 4.71
C LEU A 101 13.98 -14.82 4.22
N PHE A 102 14.82 -15.67 3.63
CA PHE A 102 14.40 -16.95 3.10
C PHE A 102 15.55 -17.96 3.12
N THR A 103 15.22 -19.24 2.98
CA THR A 103 16.21 -20.32 2.89
C THR A 103 16.15 -20.93 1.50
N ALA A 104 17.30 -21.08 0.83
CA ALA A 104 17.31 -21.67 -0.50
C ALA A 104 16.97 -23.17 -0.48
N ALA A 105 15.99 -23.55 -1.31
CA ALA A 105 15.54 -24.92 -1.48
C ALA A 105 16.17 -25.56 -2.73
N GLY A 106 17.23 -26.35 -2.55
CA GLY A 106 17.85 -27.11 -3.64
C GLY A 106 18.50 -26.26 -4.73
N THR A 107 18.38 -26.68 -5.99
CA THR A 107 19.07 -26.04 -7.15
C THR A 107 18.40 -24.74 -7.61
N PHE A 108 17.09 -24.61 -7.36
CA PHE A 108 16.25 -23.50 -7.77
C PHE A 108 15.43 -23.02 -6.59
N THR A 109 15.48 -21.73 -6.29
CA THR A 109 14.63 -21.11 -5.27
C THR A 109 13.86 -19.98 -5.92
N VAL A 110 12.57 -19.89 -5.63
CA VAL A 110 11.69 -18.80 -6.06
C VAL A 110 11.17 -18.14 -4.79
N VAL A 111 11.21 -16.81 -4.77
CA VAL A 111 10.72 -15.97 -3.67
C VAL A 111 9.86 -14.89 -4.30
N ASP A 112 8.68 -14.67 -3.74
CA ASP A 112 7.74 -13.70 -4.28
C ASP A 112 8.06 -12.31 -3.72
N VAL A 113 8.14 -11.32 -4.61
CA VAL A 113 8.24 -9.90 -4.27
C VAL A 113 6.95 -9.25 -4.75
N ASN A 114 6.05 -8.96 -3.80
CA ASN A 114 4.76 -8.34 -4.09
C ASN A 114 4.81 -6.86 -3.75
N LEU A 115 4.50 -6.01 -4.72
CA LEU A 115 4.47 -4.56 -4.55
C LEU A 115 3.04 -4.05 -4.70
N SER A 116 2.53 -3.35 -3.70
CA SER A 116 1.21 -2.71 -3.68
C SER A 116 1.25 -1.38 -2.94
N THR A 117 0.23 -0.54 -3.10
CA THR A 117 0.06 0.73 -2.33
C THR A 117 1.25 1.71 -2.44
N TYR A 118 1.97 1.70 -3.56
CA TYR A 118 3.19 2.50 -3.75
C TYR A 118 3.08 3.54 -4.88
N TYR A 119 2.01 3.55 -5.68
CA TYR A 119 1.92 4.45 -6.82
C TYR A 119 1.88 5.92 -6.37
N ARG A 120 2.76 6.76 -6.94
CA ARG A 120 2.89 8.20 -6.59
C ARG A 120 2.79 9.14 -7.80
N GLY A 121 2.25 8.66 -8.92
CA GLY A 121 2.03 9.46 -10.13
C GLY A 121 3.06 9.29 -11.25
N GLU A 122 4.10 8.46 -11.06
CA GLU A 122 5.01 8.08 -12.16
C GLU A 122 4.67 6.72 -12.72
N HIS A 123 4.76 6.60 -14.04
CA HIS A 123 4.44 5.37 -14.75
C HIS A 123 5.57 4.36 -14.70
N PHE A 124 6.81 4.79 -14.91
CA PHE A 124 7.95 3.89 -15.11
C PHE A 124 8.68 3.60 -13.80
N ASN A 125 8.79 2.31 -13.50
CA ASN A 125 9.34 1.82 -12.24
C ASN A 125 10.54 0.90 -12.50
N GLU A 126 11.56 1.00 -11.63
CA GLU A 126 12.75 0.16 -11.59
C GLU A 126 12.83 -0.52 -10.22
N LEU A 127 12.74 -1.86 -10.21
CA LEU A 127 12.99 -2.68 -9.03
C LEU A 127 14.41 -3.25 -9.10
N ASN A 128 15.25 -2.87 -8.14
CA ASN A 128 16.55 -3.48 -7.91
C ASN A 128 16.46 -4.45 -6.74
N VAL A 129 16.99 -5.67 -6.89
CA VAL A 129 17.10 -6.66 -5.82
C VAL A 129 18.55 -7.11 -5.68
N VAL A 130 19.06 -7.11 -4.45
CA VAL A 130 20.38 -7.62 -4.09
C VAL A 130 20.23 -8.74 -3.06
N VAL A 131 20.83 -9.90 -3.33
CA VAL A 131 20.79 -11.05 -2.44
C VAL A 131 22.11 -11.19 -1.70
N TYR A 132 22.02 -11.36 -0.38
CA TYR A 132 23.12 -11.56 0.55
C TYR A 132 23.05 -12.95 1.20
N ASP A 133 24.21 -13.51 1.51
CA ASP A 133 24.33 -14.66 2.40
C ASP A 133 24.29 -14.26 3.89
N SER A 134 24.36 -15.26 4.76
CA SER A 134 24.37 -15.08 6.22
C SER A 134 25.56 -14.28 6.76
N SER A 135 26.65 -14.15 5.99
CA SER A 135 27.83 -13.35 6.34
C SER A 135 27.73 -11.89 5.89
N GLY A 136 26.70 -11.55 5.11
CA GLY A 136 26.54 -10.25 4.47
C GLY A 136 27.30 -10.12 3.14
N THR A 137 27.75 -11.22 2.55
CA THR A 137 28.38 -11.22 1.22
C THR A 137 27.31 -11.23 0.14
N VAL A 138 27.47 -10.38 -0.89
CA VAL A 138 26.55 -10.33 -2.04
C VAL A 138 26.70 -11.59 -2.89
N LEU A 139 25.60 -12.32 -3.07
CA LEU A 139 25.50 -13.49 -3.94
C LEU A 139 25.14 -13.13 -5.38
N GLY A 140 24.39 -12.04 -5.58
CA GLY A 140 24.01 -11.53 -6.89
C GLY A 140 22.97 -10.42 -6.79
N SER A 141 22.69 -9.77 -7.93
CA SER A 141 21.66 -8.75 -8.06
C SER A 141 20.95 -8.85 -9.39
N SER A 142 19.73 -8.31 -9.47
CA SER A 142 18.94 -8.22 -10.69
C SER A 142 18.09 -6.96 -10.66
N ASP A 143 17.86 -6.40 -11.84
CA ASP A 143 16.98 -5.24 -12.06
C ASP A 143 15.80 -5.65 -12.93
N LEU A 144 14.64 -5.07 -12.67
CA LEU A 144 13.41 -5.28 -13.43
C LEU A 144 12.72 -3.94 -13.65
N HIS A 145 12.24 -3.73 -14.87
CA HIS A 145 11.49 -2.52 -15.23
C HIS A 145 10.07 -2.90 -15.60
N PHE A 146 9.11 -2.10 -15.15
CA PHE A 146 7.69 -2.27 -15.47
C PHE A 146 6.98 -0.91 -15.43
N VAL A 147 5.78 -0.86 -15.99
CA VAL A 147 4.94 0.34 -16.04
C VAL A 147 3.67 0.17 -15.22
N VAL A 148 3.27 1.23 -14.53
CA VAL A 148 2.01 1.31 -13.77
C VAL A 148 1.21 2.47 -14.30
N PHE A 149 -0.03 2.21 -14.69
CA PHE A 149 -0.99 3.23 -15.10
C PHE A 149 -1.91 3.56 -13.92
N ARG A 150 -2.22 4.84 -13.74
CA ARG A 150 -3.14 5.27 -12.72
C ARG A 150 -4.56 4.86 -13.08
N ASN A 151 -5.29 4.29 -12.14
CA ASN A 151 -6.73 4.12 -12.32
C ASN A 151 -7.45 5.45 -12.39
N VAL A 152 -8.51 5.45 -13.20
CA VAL A 152 -9.34 6.62 -13.37
C VAL A 152 -10.80 6.26 -13.47
N LYS A 153 -11.63 7.15 -12.95
CA LYS A 153 -13.07 7.13 -13.14
C LYS A 153 -13.45 7.90 -14.39
N MET A 154 -13.95 7.17 -15.39
CA MET A 154 -14.45 7.76 -16.63
C MET A 154 -15.85 8.37 -16.44
N ALA A 155 -16.04 9.59 -16.94
CA ALA A 155 -17.37 10.19 -17.02
C ALA A 155 -18.24 9.40 -18.03
N SER A 156 -19.53 9.24 -17.72
CA SER A 156 -20.45 8.55 -18.64
C SER A 156 -20.57 9.30 -19.98
N ALA A 157 -20.42 8.58 -21.08
CA ALA A 157 -20.59 9.10 -22.43
C ALA A 157 -21.69 8.33 -23.18
N GLY A 158 -22.51 9.03 -23.97
CA GLY A 158 -23.54 8.40 -24.79
C GLY A 158 -23.02 7.79 -26.10
N SER A 159 -21.89 8.30 -26.59
CA SER A 159 -21.22 7.81 -27.81
C SER A 159 -19.82 8.41 -27.91
N LEU A 160 -18.91 7.71 -28.59
CA LEU A 160 -17.60 8.21 -28.99
C LEU A 160 -17.57 8.34 -30.52
N LEU A 161 -17.50 9.58 -31.01
CA LEU A 161 -17.44 9.92 -32.44
C LEU A 161 -15.98 10.24 -32.79
N ALA A 162 -15.40 9.57 -33.78
CA ALA A 162 -13.98 9.75 -34.12
C ALA A 162 -13.79 10.29 -35.54
N PHE A 163 -12.94 11.29 -35.68
CA PHE A 163 -12.46 11.84 -36.96
C PHE A 163 -10.94 11.79 -36.98
N GLY A 164 -10.36 11.66 -38.17
CA GLY A 164 -8.90 11.63 -38.26
C GLY A 164 -8.37 10.82 -39.42
N ASP A 165 -7.18 10.27 -39.21
CA ASP A 165 -6.43 9.55 -40.22
C ASP A 165 -6.25 8.05 -39.89
N SER A 166 -5.16 7.44 -40.36
CA SER A 166 -4.84 6.03 -40.16
C SER A 166 -4.61 5.65 -38.70
N LEU A 167 -4.19 6.57 -37.82
CA LEU A 167 -4.00 6.29 -36.39
C LEU A 167 -5.32 5.97 -35.68
N SER A 168 -6.43 6.40 -36.26
CA SER A 168 -7.78 6.24 -35.71
C SER A 168 -8.71 5.43 -36.61
N ASP A 169 -8.27 5.06 -37.81
CA ASP A 169 -9.09 4.31 -38.77
C ASP A 169 -9.27 2.85 -38.32
N MET A 170 -10.53 2.44 -38.12
CA MET A 170 -10.90 1.07 -37.74
C MET A 170 -11.39 0.22 -38.93
N GLY A 171 -11.20 0.70 -40.16
CA GLY A 171 -11.48 -0.05 -41.40
C GLY A 171 -12.25 0.72 -42.47
N ASN A 172 -12.45 2.04 -42.34
CA ASN A 172 -13.08 2.86 -43.37
C ASN A 172 -12.30 2.86 -44.67
N ALA A 173 -10.97 3.04 -44.63
CA ALA A 173 -10.14 2.95 -45.83
C ALA A 173 -10.25 1.57 -46.49
N LYS A 174 -10.33 0.51 -45.67
CA LYS A 174 -10.44 -0.87 -46.14
C LYS A 174 -11.79 -1.15 -46.79
N ALA A 175 -12.87 -0.66 -46.20
CA ALA A 175 -14.23 -0.82 -46.72
C ALA A 175 -14.52 0.07 -47.94
N SER A 176 -13.64 1.02 -48.25
CA SER A 176 -13.76 1.91 -49.41
C SER A 176 -13.27 1.28 -50.71
N ILE A 177 -13.42 2.01 -51.82
CA ILE A 177 -12.87 1.64 -53.13
C ILE A 177 -11.33 1.48 -53.12
N LEU A 178 -10.63 2.06 -52.14
CA LEU A 178 -9.18 1.91 -51.99
C LEU A 178 -8.78 0.52 -51.52
N ASN A 179 -9.68 -0.20 -50.82
CA ASN A 179 -9.44 -1.55 -50.30
C ASN A 179 -8.09 -1.71 -49.57
N THR A 180 -7.67 -0.65 -48.86
CA THR A 180 -6.35 -0.52 -48.22
C THR A 180 -6.56 -0.36 -46.70
N PRO A 181 -5.76 -1.00 -45.83
CA PRO A 181 -4.55 -1.76 -46.14
C PRO A 181 -4.80 -3.22 -46.55
N ASP A 182 -3.74 -3.92 -46.99
CA ASP A 182 -3.80 -5.37 -47.25
C ASP A 182 -4.00 -6.14 -45.94
N VAL A 183 -4.90 -7.12 -45.94
CA VAL A 183 -5.19 -7.95 -44.78
C VAL A 183 -5.04 -9.41 -45.22
N PRO A 184 -3.98 -10.14 -44.81
CA PRO A 184 -2.79 -9.72 -44.04
C PRO A 184 -1.82 -8.80 -44.83
N PRO A 185 -0.83 -8.14 -44.18
CA PRO A 185 -0.37 -8.33 -42.79
C PRO A 185 -1.06 -7.45 -41.74
N TYR A 186 -1.90 -6.50 -42.15
CA TYR A 186 -2.63 -5.64 -41.23
C TYR A 186 -3.80 -6.37 -40.58
N TRP A 187 -4.17 -5.94 -39.38
CA TRP A 187 -5.24 -6.55 -38.62
C TRP A 187 -6.59 -5.90 -38.91
N GLN A 188 -7.53 -6.69 -39.46
CA GLN A 188 -8.93 -6.30 -39.69
C GLN A 188 -9.13 -4.89 -40.31
N GLY A 189 -8.25 -4.48 -41.23
CA GLY A 189 -8.34 -3.21 -41.94
C GLY A 189 -7.84 -1.98 -41.17
N ARG A 190 -7.25 -2.15 -39.98
CA ARG A 190 -6.53 -1.10 -39.23
C ARG A 190 -5.12 -0.94 -39.78
N PHE A 191 -4.51 0.22 -39.62
CA PHE A 191 -3.11 0.44 -39.98
C PHE A 191 -2.14 -0.02 -38.87
N SER A 192 -2.38 -1.20 -38.28
CA SER A 192 -1.51 -1.83 -37.28
C SER A 192 -1.63 -3.36 -37.31
N ASN A 193 -0.87 -4.07 -36.47
CA ASN A 193 -0.99 -5.52 -36.25
C ASN A 193 -2.12 -5.92 -35.26
N GLY A 194 -2.84 -4.95 -34.71
CA GLY A 194 -3.99 -5.18 -33.82
C GLY A 194 -4.91 -3.96 -33.75
N GLU A 195 -5.62 -3.82 -32.63
CA GLU A 195 -6.53 -2.69 -32.40
C GLU A 195 -5.75 -1.36 -32.30
N VAL A 196 -6.39 -0.26 -32.71
CA VAL A 196 -5.83 1.09 -32.57
C VAL A 196 -6.26 1.72 -31.24
N TRP A 197 -5.60 2.79 -30.82
CA TRP A 197 -5.79 3.42 -29.50
C TRP A 197 -7.26 3.73 -29.12
N LEU A 198 -8.10 4.01 -30.13
CA LEU A 198 -9.52 4.25 -29.91
C LEU A 198 -10.24 3.05 -29.28
N GLY A 199 -9.78 1.82 -29.53
CA GLY A 199 -10.32 0.61 -28.91
C GLY A 199 -10.32 0.71 -27.38
N GLY A 200 -9.16 1.03 -26.79
CA GLY A 200 -9.06 1.21 -25.35
C GLY A 200 -9.93 2.36 -24.81
N LEU A 201 -10.13 3.44 -25.58
CA LEU A 201 -11.09 4.48 -25.22
C LEU A 201 -12.53 3.98 -25.25
N TYR A 202 -12.94 3.22 -26.28
CA TYR A 202 -14.27 2.62 -26.33
C TYR A 202 -14.51 1.71 -25.13
N ASP A 203 -13.54 0.86 -24.78
CA ASP A 203 -13.61 -0.05 -23.65
C ASP A 203 -13.73 0.71 -22.32
N ALA A 204 -12.90 1.74 -22.11
CA ALA A 204 -12.94 2.57 -20.90
C ALA A 204 -14.26 3.33 -20.71
N TYR A 205 -14.92 3.73 -21.81
CA TYR A 205 -16.26 4.32 -21.77
C TYR A 205 -17.40 3.28 -21.73
N GLY A 206 -17.12 1.99 -21.86
CA GLY A 206 -18.14 0.94 -22.00
C GLY A 206 -18.97 1.06 -23.29
N LEU A 207 -18.36 1.58 -24.37
CA LEU A 207 -19.00 1.85 -25.65
C LEU A 207 -18.52 0.86 -26.73
N THR A 208 -19.23 0.82 -27.86
CA THR A 208 -18.82 0.02 -29.02
C THR A 208 -18.60 0.90 -30.24
N SER A 209 -17.61 0.54 -31.06
CA SER A 209 -17.30 1.24 -32.30
C SER A 209 -18.12 0.70 -33.48
N SER A 210 -18.42 1.59 -34.42
CA SER A 210 -18.91 1.23 -35.75
C SER A 210 -18.26 2.12 -36.80
N ILE A 211 -17.75 1.55 -37.89
CA ILE A 211 -17.16 2.33 -38.97
C ILE A 211 -18.24 2.99 -39.83
N GLY A 212 -17.98 4.20 -40.33
CA GLY A 212 -18.76 4.71 -41.44
C GLY A 212 -18.25 5.93 -42.17
N SER A 213 -18.52 5.99 -43.48
CA SER A 213 -18.05 7.06 -44.37
C SER A 213 -18.91 8.33 -44.37
N GLY A 214 -20.02 8.34 -43.63
CA GLY A 214 -20.98 9.45 -43.58
C GLY A 214 -21.89 9.54 -44.80
N VAL A 215 -21.57 8.91 -45.93
CA VAL A 215 -22.42 8.89 -47.14
C VAL A 215 -23.10 7.53 -47.32
N ALA A 216 -22.39 6.44 -47.03
CA ALA A 216 -22.89 5.07 -47.19
C ALA A 216 -23.29 4.39 -45.86
N SER A 217 -22.76 4.86 -44.72
CA SER A 217 -23.01 4.26 -43.41
C SER A 217 -22.89 5.28 -42.27
N SER A 218 -23.70 5.11 -41.23
CA SER A 218 -23.86 6.02 -40.10
C SER A 218 -22.92 5.75 -38.92
N GLY A 219 -21.95 4.83 -39.02
CA GLY A 219 -21.10 4.43 -37.88
C GLY A 219 -20.24 5.55 -37.28
N ALA A 220 -19.97 5.49 -35.97
CA ALA A 220 -19.35 6.58 -35.21
C ALA A 220 -17.85 6.84 -35.51
N ASN A 221 -17.11 5.87 -36.06
CA ASN A 221 -15.74 6.11 -36.51
C ASN A 221 -15.73 6.58 -37.98
N ARG A 222 -15.27 7.81 -38.20
CA ARG A 222 -15.14 8.49 -39.50
C ARG A 222 -13.70 8.63 -39.98
N ALA A 223 -12.75 8.28 -39.14
CA ALA A 223 -11.33 8.38 -39.44
C ALA A 223 -10.99 7.52 -40.66
N PHE A 224 -10.07 8.00 -41.49
CA PHE A 224 -9.79 7.39 -42.77
C PHE A 224 -8.30 7.42 -43.06
N GLY A 225 -7.71 6.25 -43.33
CA GLY A 225 -6.30 6.11 -43.63
C GLY A 225 -5.78 7.04 -44.72
N GLY A 226 -4.76 7.84 -44.38
CA GLY A 226 -4.13 8.80 -45.28
C GLY A 226 -4.81 10.16 -45.38
N ALA A 227 -5.85 10.44 -44.58
CA ALA A 227 -6.52 11.74 -44.53
C ALA A 227 -5.59 12.86 -44.01
N GLN A 228 -5.69 14.03 -44.63
CA GLN A 228 -5.02 15.26 -44.18
C GLN A 228 -6.01 16.14 -43.39
N THR A 229 -5.50 17.18 -42.73
CA THR A 229 -6.34 18.11 -41.96
C THR A 229 -7.30 18.94 -42.80
N GLY A 230 -6.99 19.21 -44.07
CA GLY A 230 -7.79 20.12 -44.90
C GLY A 230 -9.21 19.65 -45.24
N ALA A 231 -9.86 20.38 -46.15
CA ALA A 231 -11.08 19.92 -46.82
C ALA A 231 -10.75 19.10 -48.08
N GLY A 232 -11.79 18.60 -48.77
CA GLY A 232 -11.64 17.87 -50.03
C GLY A 232 -11.12 16.45 -49.86
N TYR A 233 -10.35 15.98 -50.85
CA TYR A 233 -9.87 14.61 -50.91
C TYR A 233 -8.36 14.54 -51.18
N ALA A 234 -7.62 13.78 -50.38
CA ALA A 234 -6.27 13.36 -50.70
C ALA A 234 -6.30 12.27 -51.79
N TYR A 235 -5.35 12.33 -52.72
CA TYR A 235 -5.24 11.36 -53.84
C TYR A 235 -6.58 11.09 -54.56
N LEU A 236 -7.43 12.12 -54.69
CA LEU A 236 -8.77 12.11 -55.30
C LEU A 236 -9.86 11.30 -54.58
N LEU A 237 -9.51 10.39 -53.65
CA LEU A 237 -10.46 9.41 -53.11
C LEU A 237 -10.52 9.37 -51.58
N ILE A 238 -9.51 9.89 -50.89
CA ILE A 238 -9.42 9.82 -49.42
C ILE A 238 -10.05 11.09 -48.84
N PRO A 239 -11.18 11.02 -48.10
CA PRO A 239 -11.78 12.21 -47.52
C PRO A 239 -10.87 12.79 -46.42
N ASN A 240 -10.42 14.02 -46.60
CA ASN A 240 -9.71 14.76 -45.56
C ASN A 240 -10.66 15.08 -44.39
N VAL A 241 -10.12 15.42 -43.23
CA VAL A 241 -10.88 15.63 -41.98
C VAL A 241 -12.06 16.59 -42.16
N GLY A 242 -11.87 17.71 -42.84
CA GLY A 242 -12.96 18.67 -43.07
C GLY A 242 -14.13 18.07 -43.88
N THR A 243 -13.83 17.14 -44.79
CA THR A 243 -14.85 16.40 -45.55
C THR A 243 -15.52 15.34 -44.70
N GLN A 244 -14.79 14.65 -43.81
CA GLN A 244 -15.36 13.69 -42.87
C GLN A 244 -16.39 14.36 -41.95
N ILE A 245 -16.01 15.49 -41.34
CA ILE A 245 -16.88 16.27 -40.44
C ILE A 245 -18.10 16.79 -41.20
N SER A 246 -17.88 17.47 -42.33
CA SER A 246 -18.98 18.05 -43.12
C SER A 246 -19.94 16.97 -43.64
N SER A 247 -19.44 15.81 -44.06
CA SER A 247 -20.28 14.70 -44.52
C SER A 247 -21.09 14.08 -43.39
N TYR A 248 -20.51 13.93 -42.20
CA TYR A 248 -21.23 13.45 -41.02
C TYR A 248 -22.36 14.39 -40.64
N LEU A 249 -22.07 15.68 -40.53
CA LEU A 249 -23.06 16.69 -40.14
C LEU A 249 -24.18 16.84 -41.18
N ALA A 250 -23.86 16.69 -42.47
CA ALA A 250 -24.86 16.81 -43.53
C ALA A 250 -25.78 15.58 -43.65
N ASN A 251 -25.23 14.37 -43.49
CA ASN A 251 -25.90 13.15 -43.94
C ASN A 251 -26.27 12.18 -42.81
N VAL A 252 -25.65 12.30 -41.63
CA VAL A 252 -25.89 11.39 -40.51
C VAL A 252 -26.57 12.12 -39.37
N GLN A 253 -25.94 13.17 -38.86
CA GLN A 253 -26.46 13.88 -37.70
C GLN A 253 -26.01 15.34 -37.68
N ALA A 254 -26.95 16.25 -37.90
CA ALA A 254 -26.69 17.69 -37.97
C ALA A 254 -26.30 18.34 -36.63
N THR A 255 -26.59 17.69 -35.51
CA THR A 255 -26.28 18.19 -34.17
C THR A 255 -25.72 17.08 -33.29
N ILE A 256 -24.53 17.31 -32.74
CA ILE A 256 -23.82 16.39 -31.86
C ILE A 256 -24.42 16.50 -30.45
N PRO A 257 -24.85 15.39 -29.82
CA PRO A 257 -25.36 15.40 -28.45
C PRO A 257 -24.31 15.88 -27.46
N SER A 258 -24.71 16.62 -26.42
CA SER A 258 -23.77 17.17 -25.43
C SER A 258 -23.07 16.12 -24.58
N ASN A 259 -23.64 14.92 -24.47
CA ASN A 259 -23.03 13.76 -23.79
C ASN A 259 -22.20 12.87 -24.74
N ALA A 260 -22.00 13.28 -26.00
CA ALA A 260 -21.08 12.60 -26.90
C ALA A 260 -19.65 13.13 -26.69
N VAL A 261 -18.68 12.21 -26.77
CA VAL A 261 -17.26 12.52 -26.80
C VAL A 261 -16.80 12.50 -28.25
N VAL A 262 -16.06 13.53 -28.69
CA VAL A 262 -15.56 13.62 -30.06
C VAL A 262 -14.04 13.55 -30.08
N SER A 263 -13.49 12.49 -30.65
CA SER A 263 -12.04 12.36 -30.90
C SER A 263 -11.68 12.95 -32.27
N LEU A 264 -10.61 13.74 -32.31
CA LEU A 264 -10.05 14.30 -33.54
C LEU A 264 -8.52 14.23 -33.51
N TRP A 265 -7.93 13.35 -34.32
CA TRP A 265 -6.47 13.23 -34.46
C TRP A 265 -6.04 13.18 -35.92
N ALA A 266 -5.30 14.20 -36.37
CA ALA A 266 -4.78 14.31 -37.73
C ALA A 266 -3.60 15.29 -37.80
N GLY A 267 -2.90 15.29 -38.94
CA GLY A 267 -1.82 16.23 -39.26
C GLY A 267 -0.54 15.57 -39.74
N GLY A 268 -0.31 14.30 -39.37
CA GLY A 268 0.89 13.57 -39.79
C GLY A 268 1.00 13.47 -41.32
N ASN A 269 -0.10 13.19 -41.99
CA ASN A 269 -0.14 13.06 -43.45
C ASN A 269 0.19 14.37 -44.18
N ASP A 270 -0.19 15.51 -43.64
CA ASP A 270 0.09 16.83 -44.21
C ASP A 270 1.62 17.07 -44.31
N PHE A 271 2.37 16.69 -43.25
CA PHE A 271 3.83 16.73 -43.24
C PHE A 271 4.46 15.63 -44.10
N LEU A 272 3.95 14.40 -44.03
CA LEU A 272 4.48 13.26 -44.80
C LEU A 272 4.41 13.51 -46.30
N TYR A 273 3.30 14.10 -46.78
CA TYR A 273 3.08 14.43 -48.18
C TYR A 273 3.69 15.76 -48.60
N GLY A 274 4.12 16.59 -47.63
CA GLY A 274 4.69 17.92 -47.89
C GLY A 274 3.67 18.91 -48.49
N THR A 275 2.41 18.79 -48.09
CA THR A 275 1.28 19.55 -48.65
C THR A 275 0.90 20.77 -47.81
N ALA A 276 1.27 20.79 -46.53
CA ALA A 276 1.03 21.90 -45.63
C ALA A 276 2.14 22.03 -44.57
N ASN A 277 2.24 23.22 -43.99
CA ASN A 277 3.13 23.55 -42.86
C ASN A 277 2.33 23.68 -41.55
N ALA A 278 3.03 23.87 -40.44
CA ALA A 278 2.45 23.98 -39.09
C ALA A 278 1.26 24.96 -39.03
N ASP A 279 1.41 26.18 -39.56
CA ASP A 279 0.38 27.21 -39.54
C ASP A 279 -0.92 26.78 -40.23
N THR A 280 -0.79 26.13 -41.39
CA THR A 280 -1.94 25.68 -42.18
C THR A 280 -2.67 24.54 -41.47
N ILE A 281 -1.92 23.59 -40.90
CA ILE A 281 -2.47 22.45 -40.17
C ILE A 281 -3.18 22.94 -38.90
N ALA A 282 -2.55 23.84 -38.14
CA ALA A 282 -3.13 24.44 -36.94
C ALA A 282 -4.42 25.22 -37.25
N SER A 283 -4.44 26.01 -38.32
CA SER A 283 -5.62 26.74 -38.79
C SER A 283 -6.78 25.81 -39.18
N ASN A 284 -6.48 24.71 -39.90
CA ASN A 284 -7.48 23.71 -40.24
C ASN A 284 -8.07 23.06 -38.97
N MET A 285 -7.21 22.68 -38.03
CA MET A 285 -7.63 22.04 -36.78
C MET A 285 -8.49 22.99 -35.94
N GLU A 286 -8.12 24.27 -35.79
CA GLU A 286 -8.97 25.26 -35.12
C GLU A 286 -10.35 25.36 -35.78
N ALA A 287 -10.41 25.44 -37.11
CA ALA A 287 -11.66 25.52 -37.86
C ALA A 287 -12.56 24.30 -37.61
N HIS A 288 -11.99 23.09 -37.57
CA HIS A 288 -12.73 21.86 -37.32
C HIS A 288 -13.24 21.77 -35.88
N LEU A 289 -12.43 22.16 -34.90
CA LEU A 289 -12.86 22.20 -33.50
C LEU A 289 -14.01 23.19 -33.30
N ARG A 290 -13.94 24.36 -33.95
CA ARG A 290 -15.05 25.34 -33.96
C ARG A 290 -16.29 24.78 -34.65
N GLN A 291 -16.13 24.07 -35.77
CA GLN A 291 -17.25 23.45 -36.48
C GLN A 291 -17.96 22.40 -35.63
N LEU A 292 -17.20 21.53 -34.96
CA LEU A 292 -17.74 20.49 -34.08
C LEU A 292 -18.43 21.09 -32.85
N ALA A 293 -17.83 22.08 -32.21
CA ALA A 293 -18.44 22.79 -31.08
C ALA A 293 -19.72 23.54 -31.48
N GLY A 294 -19.71 24.18 -32.65
CA GLY A 294 -20.87 24.84 -33.25
C GLY A 294 -21.99 23.86 -33.61
N ALA A 295 -21.64 22.61 -33.93
CA ALA A 295 -22.59 21.52 -34.13
C ALA A 295 -23.10 20.90 -32.81
N GLY A 296 -22.63 21.36 -31.64
CA GLY A 296 -23.13 20.91 -30.33
C GLY A 296 -22.17 20.07 -29.51
N ALA A 297 -20.99 19.72 -30.03
CA ALA A 297 -19.98 18.99 -29.24
C ALA A 297 -19.58 19.80 -28.00
N ARG A 298 -19.49 19.13 -26.86
CA ARG A 298 -19.07 19.73 -25.58
C ARG A 298 -17.83 19.09 -24.99
N THR A 299 -17.56 17.83 -25.34
CA THR A 299 -16.36 17.11 -24.91
C THR A 299 -15.61 16.63 -26.14
N LEU A 300 -14.37 17.12 -26.30
CA LEU A 300 -13.48 16.72 -27.40
C LEU A 300 -12.20 16.09 -26.84
N VAL A 301 -11.60 15.16 -27.57
CA VAL A 301 -10.29 14.56 -27.28
C VAL A 301 -9.40 14.85 -28.48
N VAL A 302 -8.33 15.60 -28.28
CA VAL A 302 -7.48 16.11 -29.35
C VAL A 302 -6.02 15.81 -29.01
N PRO A 303 -5.48 14.68 -29.49
CA PRO A 303 -4.06 14.40 -29.38
C PRO A 303 -3.22 15.37 -30.20
N ASN A 304 -2.02 15.68 -29.73
CA ASN A 304 -1.01 16.36 -30.56
C ASN A 304 -0.30 15.36 -31.49
N LEU A 305 0.70 15.80 -32.25
CA LEU A 305 1.47 14.89 -33.10
C LEU A 305 2.69 14.31 -32.36
N PRO A 306 2.96 12.99 -32.51
CA PRO A 306 4.20 12.38 -32.02
C PRO A 306 5.41 12.87 -32.82
N PRO A 307 6.66 12.60 -32.38
CA PRO A 307 7.88 12.93 -33.13
C PRO A 307 7.94 12.17 -34.45
N LEU A 308 7.39 12.75 -35.51
CA LEU A 308 7.30 12.12 -36.83
C LEU A 308 8.68 11.84 -37.42
N GLU A 309 9.69 12.61 -37.02
CA GLU A 309 11.06 12.40 -37.47
C GLU A 309 11.69 11.10 -36.99
N ASP A 310 11.15 10.49 -35.92
CA ASP A 310 11.61 9.20 -35.40
C ASP A 310 10.93 8.01 -36.11
N THR A 311 9.97 8.27 -37.00
CA THR A 311 9.36 7.21 -37.82
C THR A 311 10.39 6.65 -38.81
N PRO A 312 10.36 5.33 -39.10
CA PRO A 312 11.29 4.74 -40.07
C PRO A 312 11.24 5.38 -41.47
N GLU A 313 10.07 5.91 -41.87
CA GLU A 313 9.89 6.66 -43.13
C GLU A 313 10.73 7.95 -43.14
N ILE A 314 10.65 8.77 -42.08
CA ILE A 314 11.39 10.04 -42.03
C ILE A 314 12.88 9.82 -41.73
N GLN A 315 13.22 8.79 -40.95
CA GLN A 315 14.60 8.36 -40.72
C GLN A 315 15.33 8.00 -42.02
N SER A 316 14.60 7.56 -43.06
CA SER A 316 15.15 7.30 -44.39
C SER A 316 15.50 8.57 -45.21
N ARG A 317 15.08 9.75 -44.74
CA ARG A 317 15.32 11.05 -45.39
C ARG A 317 16.62 11.70 -44.91
N SER A 318 17.02 12.80 -45.55
CA SER A 318 18.24 13.52 -45.14
C SER A 318 18.08 14.18 -43.76
N ALA A 319 19.19 14.34 -43.02
CA ALA A 319 19.19 14.97 -41.70
C ALA A 319 18.57 16.38 -41.70
N SER A 320 18.71 17.14 -42.79
CA SER A 320 18.04 18.46 -42.93
C SER A 320 16.53 18.32 -43.04
N GLN A 321 16.02 17.31 -43.75
CA GLN A 321 14.58 17.07 -43.85
C GLN A 321 14.01 16.57 -42.52
N GLN A 322 14.73 15.70 -41.81
CA GLN A 322 14.35 15.24 -40.47
C GLN A 322 14.24 16.42 -39.50
N ALA A 323 15.27 17.29 -39.47
CA ALA A 323 15.26 18.49 -38.61
C ALA A 323 14.15 19.48 -38.98
N ASN A 324 13.86 19.66 -40.26
CA ASN A 324 12.76 20.53 -40.69
C ASN A 324 11.40 19.99 -40.23
N ILE A 325 11.15 18.68 -40.39
CA ILE A 325 9.91 18.05 -39.95
C ILE A 325 9.76 18.13 -38.43
N ARG A 326 10.83 17.83 -37.67
CA ARG A 326 10.86 18.00 -36.22
C ARG A 326 10.40 19.40 -35.79
N ASN A 327 11.01 20.44 -36.37
CA ASN A 327 10.69 21.81 -36.01
C ASN A 327 9.25 22.18 -36.35
N GLU A 328 8.76 21.77 -37.52
CA GLU A 328 7.37 22.01 -37.93
C GLU A 328 6.35 21.27 -37.03
N VAL A 329 6.65 20.05 -36.60
CA VAL A 329 5.80 19.31 -35.65
C VAL A 329 5.77 20.00 -34.28
N ILE A 330 6.93 20.45 -33.79
CA ILE A 330 7.03 21.23 -32.55
C ILE A 330 6.21 22.53 -32.65
N ASP A 331 6.35 23.27 -33.76
CA ASP A 331 5.62 24.50 -33.99
C ASP A 331 4.10 24.24 -34.05
N TYR A 332 3.67 23.18 -34.74
CA TYR A 332 2.25 22.78 -34.77
C TYR A 332 1.72 22.42 -33.38
N ASN A 333 2.44 21.59 -32.62
CA ASN A 333 2.02 21.17 -31.29
C ASN A 333 1.88 22.37 -30.33
N ASN A 334 2.80 23.33 -30.40
CA ASN A 334 2.74 24.58 -29.64
C ASN A 334 1.54 25.45 -30.05
N GLN A 335 1.26 25.56 -31.35
CA GLN A 335 0.08 26.29 -31.84
C GLN A 335 -1.22 25.63 -31.39
N LEU A 336 -1.33 24.31 -31.53
CA LEU A 336 -2.50 23.54 -31.13
C LEU A 336 -2.79 23.70 -29.63
N ALA A 337 -1.77 23.64 -28.77
CA ALA A 337 -1.93 23.86 -27.34
C ALA A 337 -2.54 25.24 -27.03
N ASN A 338 -2.05 26.30 -27.69
CA ASN A 338 -2.60 27.65 -27.55
C ASN A 338 -4.04 27.76 -28.07
N ILE A 339 -4.34 27.14 -29.21
CA ILE A 339 -5.70 27.07 -29.78
C ILE A 339 -6.65 26.43 -28.78
N ILE A 340 -6.27 25.29 -28.19
CA ILE A 340 -7.11 24.55 -27.26
C ILE A 340 -7.42 25.38 -26.01
N VAL A 341 -6.43 26.05 -25.42
CA VAL A 341 -6.63 26.95 -24.27
C VAL A 341 -7.63 28.05 -24.62
N ASN A 342 -7.46 28.69 -25.77
CA ASN A 342 -8.35 29.77 -26.22
C ASN A 342 -9.78 29.26 -26.47
N LEU A 343 -9.94 28.12 -27.14
CA LEU A 343 -11.26 27.55 -27.44
C LEU A 343 -12.02 27.09 -26.19
N ARG A 344 -11.33 26.49 -25.20
CA ARG A 344 -11.94 26.14 -23.91
C ARG A 344 -12.54 27.39 -23.25
N ALA A 345 -11.79 28.49 -23.20
CA ALA A 345 -12.23 29.75 -22.60
C ALA A 345 -13.32 30.46 -23.42
N GLU A 346 -13.21 30.46 -24.75
CA GLU A 346 -14.14 31.15 -25.66
C GLU A 346 -15.48 30.43 -25.76
N LEU A 347 -15.47 29.10 -25.90
CA LEU A 347 -16.66 28.32 -26.23
C LEU A 347 -17.28 27.61 -25.03
N GLY A 348 -16.61 27.59 -23.87
CA GLY A 348 -17.10 26.90 -22.67
C GLY A 348 -17.24 25.39 -22.87
N ILE A 349 -16.31 24.80 -23.64
CA ILE A 349 -16.26 23.36 -23.95
C ILE A 349 -15.05 22.71 -23.27
N THR A 350 -15.16 21.41 -23.02
CA THR A 350 -14.05 20.59 -22.55
C THR A 350 -13.32 20.01 -23.74
N ILE A 351 -12.01 20.23 -23.80
CA ILE A 351 -11.13 19.61 -24.79
C ILE A 351 -10.05 18.89 -24.02
N TYR A 352 -10.00 17.57 -23.97
CA TYR A 352 -8.89 16.81 -23.43
C TYR A 352 -7.74 16.75 -24.44
N THR A 353 -6.52 16.85 -23.94
CA THR A 353 -5.29 16.77 -24.75
C THR A 353 -4.57 15.48 -24.42
N VAL A 354 -4.13 14.76 -25.46
CA VAL A 354 -3.23 13.61 -25.31
C VAL A 354 -1.88 14.01 -25.87
N ASP A 355 -0.85 14.06 -25.01
CA ASP A 355 0.48 14.49 -25.41
C ASP A 355 1.27 13.33 -26.02
N ALA A 356 0.89 12.95 -27.24
CA ALA A 356 1.57 11.91 -28.01
C ALA A 356 3.06 12.22 -28.22
N TRP A 357 3.48 13.48 -28.27
CA TRP A 357 4.90 13.84 -28.32
C TRP A 357 5.66 13.31 -27.10
N THR A 358 5.20 13.67 -25.90
CA THR A 358 5.85 13.29 -24.64
C THR A 358 5.76 11.78 -24.42
N ILE A 359 4.59 11.17 -24.64
CA ILE A 359 4.36 9.73 -24.51
C ILE A 359 5.38 8.92 -25.33
N PHE A 360 5.58 9.27 -26.60
CA PHE A 360 6.56 8.57 -27.45
C PHE A 360 8.00 8.73 -26.95
N GLY A 361 8.36 9.92 -26.46
CA GLY A 361 9.68 10.18 -25.89
C GLY A 361 9.95 9.34 -24.64
N GLU A 362 8.99 9.29 -23.72
CA GLU A 362 9.08 8.53 -22.47
C GLU A 362 9.16 7.03 -22.72
N ILE A 363 8.34 6.49 -23.63
CA ILE A 363 8.37 5.07 -24.01
C ILE A 363 9.71 4.70 -24.65
N THR A 364 10.25 5.56 -25.51
CA THR A 364 11.55 5.32 -26.15
C THR A 364 12.68 5.30 -25.11
N ALA A 365 12.58 6.13 -24.07
CA ALA A 365 13.53 6.20 -22.98
C ALA A 365 13.43 5.02 -21.99
N ASN A 366 12.23 4.46 -21.81
CA ASN A 366 11.92 3.41 -20.83
C ASN A 366 11.41 2.11 -21.48
N LYS A 367 11.89 1.79 -22.67
CA LYS A 367 11.37 0.69 -23.51
C LYS A 367 11.38 -0.67 -22.81
N GLU A 368 12.36 -0.93 -21.94
CA GLU A 368 12.48 -2.17 -21.16
C GLU A 368 11.28 -2.37 -20.22
N ALA A 369 10.70 -1.27 -19.71
CA ALA A 369 9.53 -1.30 -18.82
C ALA A 369 8.24 -1.76 -19.53
N LEU A 370 8.24 -1.84 -20.85
CA LEU A 370 7.14 -2.29 -21.70
C LEU A 370 7.49 -3.59 -22.46
N GLY A 371 8.64 -4.20 -22.16
CA GLY A 371 9.12 -5.38 -22.90
C GLY A 371 9.54 -5.08 -24.35
N LEU A 372 9.77 -3.81 -24.70
CA LEU A 372 10.12 -3.40 -26.05
C LEU A 372 11.63 -3.54 -26.29
N THR A 373 12.00 -4.17 -27.40
CA THR A 373 13.40 -4.35 -27.80
C THR A 373 13.79 -3.53 -29.02
N ASN A 374 12.82 -3.06 -29.82
CA ASN A 374 13.06 -2.23 -30.99
C ASN A 374 12.18 -0.97 -31.03
N VAL A 375 12.85 0.20 -30.97
CA VAL A 375 12.21 1.52 -30.96
C VAL A 375 12.56 2.36 -32.22
N GLN A 376 13.12 1.74 -33.26
CA GLN A 376 13.71 2.47 -34.40
C GLN A 376 13.29 1.91 -35.77
N ASP A 377 13.22 0.59 -35.89
CA ASP A 377 12.92 -0.09 -37.15
C ASP A 377 11.45 -0.49 -37.24
N ALA A 378 10.97 -0.69 -38.46
CA ALA A 378 9.65 -1.26 -38.71
C ALA A 378 9.66 -2.78 -38.53
N ALA A 379 8.70 -3.32 -37.76
CA ALA A 379 8.51 -4.76 -37.61
C ALA A 379 8.13 -5.44 -38.94
N CYS A 380 7.40 -4.72 -39.79
CA CYS A 380 7.04 -5.12 -41.13
C CYS A 380 8.00 -4.52 -42.16
N SER A 381 8.66 -5.39 -42.92
CA SER A 381 9.65 -5.01 -43.92
C SER A 381 9.36 -5.60 -45.29
N GLY A 382 9.69 -4.82 -46.33
CA GLY A 382 9.47 -5.20 -47.73
C GLY A 382 8.06 -4.86 -48.25
N GLY A 383 7.84 -5.12 -49.53
CA GLY A 383 6.63 -4.73 -50.25
C GLY A 383 6.81 -3.47 -51.09
N SER A 384 6.08 -3.41 -52.21
CA SER A 384 5.94 -2.25 -53.10
C SER A 384 4.44 -1.96 -53.15
N THR A 385 4.03 -0.82 -52.67
CA THR A 385 2.62 -0.40 -52.65
C THR A 385 2.31 0.44 -53.89
N LEU A 386 1.06 0.38 -54.35
CA LEU A 386 0.59 1.14 -55.51
C LEU A 386 0.40 2.64 -55.19
N LEU A 387 0.16 2.96 -53.91
CA LEU A 387 0.07 4.31 -53.37
C LEU A 387 1.40 4.68 -52.71
N PRO A 388 1.84 5.95 -52.73
CA PRO A 388 3.09 6.40 -52.09
C PRO A 388 3.04 6.39 -50.55
N LEU A 389 2.15 5.58 -49.97
CA LEU A 389 2.01 5.39 -48.54
C LEU A 389 3.10 4.44 -48.04
N PRO A 390 3.75 4.77 -46.91
CA PRO A 390 4.85 3.98 -46.34
C PRO A 390 4.33 2.72 -45.60
N ILE A 391 3.43 1.97 -46.24
CA ILE A 391 2.73 0.80 -45.69
C ILE A 391 3.26 -0.50 -46.27
N CYS A 392 2.98 -1.60 -45.58
CA CYS A 392 3.25 -2.95 -46.03
C CYS A 392 2.18 -3.50 -46.99
N ASN A 393 2.47 -4.65 -47.60
CA ASN A 393 1.55 -5.37 -48.47
C ASN A 393 1.53 -6.86 -48.16
N SER A 394 0.68 -7.62 -48.84
CA SER A 394 0.52 -9.07 -48.61
C SER A 394 1.80 -9.92 -48.82
N GLY A 395 2.83 -9.36 -49.46
CA GLY A 395 4.13 -10.01 -49.69
C GLY A 395 5.24 -9.55 -48.73
N SER A 396 4.93 -8.66 -47.78
CA SER A 396 5.89 -8.18 -46.78
C SER A 396 6.23 -9.26 -45.74
N THR A 397 7.39 -9.13 -45.11
CA THR A 397 7.86 -10.01 -44.02
C THR A 397 7.64 -9.32 -42.68
N ILE A 398 7.10 -10.06 -41.71
CA ILE A 398 6.85 -9.56 -40.34
C ILE A 398 7.88 -10.17 -39.39
N ALA A 399 8.44 -9.34 -38.51
CA ALA A 399 9.27 -9.80 -37.41
C ALA A 399 8.50 -10.81 -36.53
N ALA A 400 9.20 -11.86 -36.05
CA ALA A 400 8.57 -12.90 -35.25
C ALA A 400 8.07 -12.37 -33.89
N ASN A 401 8.76 -11.36 -33.35
CA ASN A 401 8.49 -10.68 -32.09
C ASN A 401 7.90 -9.27 -32.33
N VAL A 402 6.86 -9.17 -33.16
CA VAL A 402 6.25 -7.88 -33.55
C VAL A 402 5.81 -7.03 -32.36
N ASP A 403 5.43 -7.65 -31.23
CA ASP A 403 4.98 -6.97 -30.03
C ASP A 403 6.14 -6.31 -29.24
N GLU A 404 7.39 -6.62 -29.56
CA GLU A 404 8.57 -5.95 -28.99
C GLU A 404 9.00 -4.70 -29.80
N TYR A 405 8.22 -4.32 -30.82
CA TYR A 405 8.48 -3.15 -31.68
C TYR A 405 7.48 -2.03 -31.38
N ILE A 406 7.92 -0.77 -31.49
CA ILE A 406 6.99 0.37 -31.44
C ILE A 406 6.33 0.67 -32.80
N PHE A 407 7.03 0.38 -33.90
CA PHE A 407 6.56 0.65 -35.26
C PHE A 407 6.18 -0.65 -35.97
N PHE A 408 4.92 -0.75 -36.40
CA PHE A 408 4.47 -1.88 -37.20
C PHE A 408 5.01 -1.79 -38.63
N ASP A 409 4.82 -0.65 -39.29
CA ASP A 409 5.39 -0.36 -40.61
C ASP A 409 6.29 0.89 -40.52
N LYS A 410 6.54 1.56 -41.64
CA LYS A 410 7.45 2.71 -41.64
C LYS A 410 6.86 4.00 -41.03
N ALA A 411 5.58 4.03 -40.71
CA ALA A 411 4.91 5.21 -40.15
C ALA A 411 3.97 4.91 -38.98
N HIS A 412 3.37 3.71 -38.95
CA HIS A 412 2.31 3.39 -38.02
C HIS A 412 2.83 2.60 -36.80
N PRO A 413 2.28 2.87 -35.60
CA PRO A 413 2.61 2.13 -34.39
C PRO A 413 2.12 0.67 -34.42
N THR A 414 2.73 -0.18 -33.61
CA THR A 414 2.19 -1.51 -33.29
C THR A 414 0.97 -1.42 -32.39
N SER A 415 0.23 -2.53 -32.23
CA SER A 415 -0.89 -2.60 -31.30
C SER A 415 -0.46 -2.41 -29.85
N VAL A 416 0.75 -2.83 -29.47
CA VAL A 416 1.32 -2.59 -28.14
C VAL A 416 1.45 -1.08 -27.90
N MET A 417 2.01 -0.35 -28.86
CA MET A 417 2.13 1.11 -28.75
C MET A 417 0.76 1.80 -28.75
N HIS A 418 -0.21 1.29 -29.52
CA HIS A 418 -1.58 1.80 -29.49
C HIS A 418 -2.29 1.55 -28.15
N ASP A 419 -2.06 0.42 -27.50
CA ASP A 419 -2.60 0.11 -26.17
C ASP A 419 -2.05 1.09 -25.12
N VAL A 420 -0.72 1.33 -25.14
CA VAL A 420 -0.08 2.29 -24.24
C VAL A 420 -0.62 3.71 -24.46
N ILE A 421 -0.74 4.17 -25.72
CA ILE A 421 -1.35 5.47 -26.03
C ILE A 421 -2.79 5.54 -25.52
N ALA A 422 -3.55 4.43 -25.63
CA ALA A 422 -4.92 4.38 -25.13
C ALA A 422 -4.97 4.56 -23.61
N ARG A 423 -4.08 3.90 -22.86
CA ARG A 423 -4.00 4.03 -21.39
C ARG A 423 -3.65 5.43 -20.94
N PHE A 424 -2.63 6.05 -21.54
CA PHE A 424 -2.31 7.46 -21.29
C PHE A 424 -3.47 8.40 -21.66
N ALA A 425 -4.18 8.11 -22.75
CA ALA A 425 -5.34 8.89 -23.14
C ALA A 425 -6.50 8.72 -22.15
N VAL A 426 -6.75 7.52 -21.64
CA VAL A 426 -7.73 7.25 -20.59
C VAL A 426 -7.37 8.03 -19.32
N GLU A 427 -6.12 7.99 -18.88
CA GLU A 427 -5.65 8.78 -17.74
C GLU A 427 -5.79 10.29 -17.92
N ALA A 428 -5.53 10.80 -19.14
CA ALA A 428 -5.65 12.22 -19.44
C ALA A 428 -7.11 12.72 -19.48
N ILE A 429 -8.07 11.80 -19.64
CA ILE A 429 -9.49 12.08 -19.79
C ILE A 429 -10.25 11.85 -18.47
N GLY A 430 -9.96 10.73 -17.80
CA GLY A 430 -10.63 10.32 -16.58
C GLY A 430 -10.21 11.15 -15.36
N ALA A 431 -11.05 11.13 -14.34
CA ALA A 431 -10.68 11.66 -13.03
C ALA A 431 -9.86 10.61 -12.28
N ALA A 432 -8.74 11.00 -11.68
CA ALA A 432 -7.89 10.08 -10.91
C ALA A 432 -8.68 9.39 -9.78
N ASP A 433 -8.49 8.08 -9.65
CA ASP A 433 -9.14 7.16 -8.71
C ASP A 433 -8.11 6.05 -8.42
N THR A 434 -7.06 6.40 -7.68
CA THR A 434 -5.77 5.69 -7.67
C THR A 434 -5.88 4.27 -7.11
N ASP A 435 -6.68 4.06 -6.07
CA ASP A 435 -6.92 2.75 -5.46
C ASP A 435 -8.13 2.01 -6.06
N ALA A 436 -8.81 2.63 -7.04
CA ALA A 436 -9.95 2.10 -7.76
C ALA A 436 -11.15 1.73 -6.86
N ASP A 437 -11.32 2.42 -5.74
CA ASP A 437 -12.43 2.23 -4.81
C ASP A 437 -13.75 2.86 -5.30
N GLY A 438 -13.66 3.66 -6.38
CA GLY A 438 -14.77 4.34 -7.03
C GLY A 438 -14.98 5.78 -6.56
N ILE A 439 -14.17 6.29 -5.65
CA ILE A 439 -14.14 7.67 -5.18
C ILE A 439 -12.88 8.33 -5.73
N VAL A 440 -13.06 9.44 -6.46
CA VAL A 440 -11.93 10.09 -7.13
C VAL A 440 -11.01 10.78 -6.11
N ASP A 441 -9.69 10.72 -6.33
CA ASP A 441 -8.63 11.21 -5.43
C ASP A 441 -8.90 12.60 -4.85
N THR A 442 -9.55 13.48 -5.62
CA THR A 442 -9.84 14.87 -5.20
C THR A 442 -10.84 15.00 -4.04
N ILE A 443 -11.64 13.96 -3.80
CA ILE A 443 -12.64 13.91 -2.71
C ILE A 443 -12.45 12.68 -1.81
N ASP A 444 -11.47 11.83 -2.12
CA ASP A 444 -11.08 10.66 -1.34
C ASP A 444 -10.20 11.10 -0.15
N GLN A 445 -10.55 10.60 1.03
CA GLN A 445 -9.86 10.84 2.30
C GLN A 445 -8.90 9.71 2.66
N CYS A 446 -9.11 8.50 2.14
CA CYS A 446 -8.29 7.33 2.43
C CYS A 446 -7.70 6.78 1.14
N SER A 447 -6.49 7.24 0.81
CA SER A 447 -5.82 7.01 -0.48
C SER A 447 -5.57 5.54 -0.89
N TRP A 448 -5.88 4.58 -0.02
CA TRP A 448 -5.70 3.15 -0.24
C TRP A 448 -6.77 2.37 0.52
N THR A 449 -8.01 2.45 0.08
CA THR A 449 -9.09 1.60 0.57
C THR A 449 -8.83 0.14 0.21
N PRO A 450 -8.90 -0.82 1.17
CA PRO A 450 -8.74 -2.23 0.87
C PRO A 450 -9.72 -2.71 -0.21
N THR A 451 -9.19 -3.39 -1.22
CA THR A 451 -9.95 -3.80 -2.42
C THR A 451 -11.10 -4.78 -2.12
N ASP A 452 -11.05 -5.48 -0.99
CA ASP A 452 -12.09 -6.38 -0.52
C ASP A 452 -13.18 -5.70 0.33
N GLN A 453 -13.03 -4.40 0.59
CA GLN A 453 -13.97 -3.61 1.38
C GLN A 453 -14.67 -2.55 0.53
N GLN A 454 -15.86 -2.17 1.00
CA GLN A 454 -16.64 -1.13 0.34
C GLN A 454 -16.24 0.24 0.90
N ALA A 455 -15.78 1.11 0.02
CA ALA A 455 -15.58 2.53 0.33
C ALA A 455 -16.90 3.24 0.62
N ASN A 456 -16.89 4.13 1.62
CA ASN A 456 -17.96 5.07 1.89
C ASN A 456 -17.93 6.27 0.90
N ALA A 457 -18.74 7.30 1.16
CA ALA A 457 -18.78 8.47 0.28
C ALA A 457 -17.51 9.35 0.33
N GLN A 458 -16.65 9.12 1.31
CA GLN A 458 -15.37 9.78 1.54
C GLN A 458 -14.19 8.95 1.05
N GLY A 459 -14.43 7.77 0.45
CA GLY A 459 -13.36 6.90 -0.03
C GLY A 459 -12.66 6.13 1.08
N CYS A 460 -13.32 5.86 2.22
CA CYS A 460 -12.75 5.07 3.33
C CYS A 460 -13.59 3.82 3.58
N SER A 461 -12.93 2.69 3.87
CA SER A 461 -13.62 1.52 4.41
C SER A 461 -13.99 1.68 5.88
N TYR A 462 -14.84 0.77 6.40
CA TYR A 462 -15.20 0.77 7.83
C TYR A 462 -13.96 0.70 8.74
N GLU A 463 -12.99 -0.14 8.41
CA GLU A 463 -11.79 -0.36 9.23
C GLU A 463 -10.83 0.84 9.26
N GLN A 464 -10.95 1.76 8.29
CA GLN A 464 -10.12 2.97 8.19
C GLN A 464 -10.74 4.19 8.86
N LEU A 465 -11.96 4.07 9.39
CA LEU A 465 -12.65 5.12 10.13
C LEU A 465 -12.33 5.00 11.63
N ASP A 466 -12.61 6.08 12.35
CA ASP A 466 -12.56 6.17 13.81
C ASP A 466 -13.95 6.71 14.22
N ASP A 467 -14.87 5.78 14.52
CA ASP A 467 -16.29 6.10 14.65
C ASP A 467 -16.63 6.79 15.99
N ASP A 468 -15.86 6.52 17.05
CA ASP A 468 -16.05 7.11 18.38
C ASP A 468 -15.09 8.29 18.68
N GLY A 469 -14.05 8.46 17.86
CA GLY A 469 -13.15 9.60 17.89
C GLY A 469 -12.11 9.52 19.00
N ASP A 470 -11.77 8.32 19.46
CA ASP A 470 -10.78 8.10 20.52
C ASP A 470 -9.32 8.10 19.99
N GLY A 471 -9.15 8.08 18.66
CA GLY A 471 -7.87 8.10 17.97
C GLY A 471 -7.36 6.74 17.50
N VAL A 472 -8.12 5.65 17.74
CA VAL A 472 -7.85 4.30 17.23
C VAL A 472 -8.84 4.00 16.12
N LEU A 473 -8.35 3.51 14.98
CA LEU A 473 -9.21 3.17 13.84
C LEU A 473 -10.03 1.93 14.17
N ASN A 474 -11.27 1.86 13.68
CA ASN A 474 -12.21 0.75 13.85
C ASN A 474 -11.62 -0.64 13.56
N GLY A 475 -10.66 -0.76 12.64
CA GLY A 475 -9.98 -2.02 12.32
C GLY A 475 -8.96 -2.48 13.37
N LEU A 476 -8.56 -1.58 14.26
CA LEU A 476 -7.64 -1.80 15.39
C LEU A 476 -8.31 -1.58 16.76
N ASP A 477 -9.55 -1.08 16.77
CA ASP A 477 -10.32 -0.76 17.96
C ASP A 477 -11.14 -1.98 18.44
N GLU A 478 -10.77 -2.50 19.61
CA GLU A 478 -11.49 -3.58 20.30
C GLU A 478 -12.62 -3.04 21.20
N CYS A 479 -12.60 -1.75 21.54
CA CYS A 479 -13.46 -1.09 22.52
C CYS A 479 -14.32 0.02 21.91
N GLN A 480 -15.13 -0.36 20.92
CA GLN A 480 -16.04 0.56 20.24
C GLN A 480 -16.93 1.38 21.20
N GLY A 481 -16.97 2.69 20.96
CA GLY A 481 -17.81 3.63 21.70
C GLY A 481 -17.14 4.21 22.93
N THR A 482 -15.81 4.25 22.94
CA THR A 482 -15.04 4.95 23.96
C THR A 482 -15.43 6.42 24.01
N ALA A 483 -15.61 6.97 25.22
CA ALA A 483 -16.09 8.32 25.35
C ALA A 483 -15.04 9.33 24.84
N LEU A 484 -15.49 10.27 24.01
CA LEU A 484 -14.61 11.27 23.41
C LEU A 484 -13.74 12.01 24.44
N GLY A 485 -12.42 11.87 24.29
CA GLY A 485 -11.42 12.53 25.13
C GLY A 485 -10.93 11.71 26.33
N GLU A 486 -11.42 10.48 26.51
CA GLU A 486 -10.80 9.52 27.42
C GLU A 486 -9.42 9.07 26.91
N GLN A 487 -8.55 8.64 27.82
CA GLN A 487 -7.26 8.08 27.45
C GLN A 487 -7.44 6.60 27.15
N VAL A 488 -7.02 6.19 25.95
CA VAL A 488 -7.12 4.81 25.48
C VAL A 488 -5.75 4.18 25.31
N ASP A 489 -5.70 2.85 25.33
CA ASP A 489 -4.52 2.10 24.98
C ASP A 489 -4.41 1.84 23.46
N GLU A 490 -3.54 0.91 23.07
CA GLU A 490 -3.24 0.62 21.66
C GLU A 490 -4.43 -0.01 20.91
N VAL A 491 -5.44 -0.51 21.62
CA VAL A 491 -6.64 -1.16 21.04
C VAL A 491 -7.92 -0.37 21.31
N GLY A 492 -7.81 0.92 21.65
CA GLY A 492 -8.96 1.81 21.81
C GLY A 492 -9.67 1.69 23.16
N CYS A 493 -9.13 0.92 24.11
CA CYS A 493 -9.80 0.69 25.39
C CYS A 493 -9.40 1.73 26.44
N SER A 494 -10.40 2.44 26.98
CA SER A 494 -10.19 3.31 28.15
C SER A 494 -10.19 2.54 29.46
N ALA A 495 -9.69 3.15 30.54
CA ALA A 495 -9.77 2.58 31.88
C ALA A 495 -11.21 2.31 32.37
N THR A 496 -12.24 2.94 31.77
CA THR A 496 -13.64 2.67 32.13
C THR A 496 -14.21 1.41 31.48
N GLN A 497 -13.58 0.93 30.41
CA GLN A 497 -14.01 -0.25 29.64
C GLN A 497 -13.15 -1.48 29.90
N ARG A 498 -11.91 -1.29 30.38
CA ARG A 498 -11.00 -2.39 30.70
C ARG A 498 -11.28 -2.95 32.08
N ASP A 499 -11.13 -4.27 32.17
CA ASP A 499 -11.21 -5.10 33.36
C ASP A 499 -10.01 -6.05 33.22
N SER A 500 -8.86 -5.57 33.70
CA SER A 500 -7.55 -6.12 33.32
C SER A 500 -7.24 -7.46 33.98
N ASP A 501 -7.89 -7.79 35.09
CA ASP A 501 -7.80 -9.09 35.76
C ASP A 501 -9.09 -9.94 35.66
N GLY A 502 -10.19 -9.36 35.19
CA GLY A 502 -11.42 -10.09 34.84
C GLY A 502 -12.34 -10.32 36.03
N ASP A 503 -12.29 -9.45 37.03
CA ASP A 503 -13.03 -9.59 38.28
C ASP A 503 -14.43 -8.94 38.26
N GLY A 504 -14.69 -8.11 37.25
CA GLY A 504 -15.96 -7.42 37.01
C GLY A 504 -15.99 -5.95 37.43
N LEU A 505 -14.92 -5.41 37.99
CA LEU A 505 -14.68 -3.98 38.17
C LEU A 505 -13.84 -3.46 36.98
N ASN A 506 -14.03 -2.19 36.62
CA ASN A 506 -13.21 -1.59 35.57
C ASN A 506 -11.98 -0.92 36.17
N ASP A 507 -10.88 -0.87 35.42
CA ASP A 507 -9.59 -0.32 35.85
C ASP A 507 -9.66 1.10 36.46
N LEU A 508 -10.69 1.90 36.15
CA LEU A 508 -10.86 3.24 36.72
C LEU A 508 -11.41 3.20 38.16
N THR A 509 -12.30 2.25 38.44
CA THR A 509 -12.98 2.13 39.74
C THR A 509 -12.37 1.07 40.64
N ASP A 510 -11.65 0.13 40.05
CA ASP A 510 -10.98 -0.96 40.74
C ASP A 510 -9.75 -0.43 41.50
N PRO A 511 -9.66 -0.62 42.84
CA PRO A 511 -8.49 -0.25 43.63
C PRO A 511 -7.26 -1.11 43.28
N CYS A 512 -7.46 -2.34 42.81
CA CYS A 512 -6.42 -3.29 42.43
C CYS A 512 -6.60 -3.87 41.00
N PRO A 513 -6.49 -3.05 39.92
CA PRO A 513 -6.81 -3.44 38.53
C PRO A 513 -6.05 -4.61 37.90
N PHE A 514 -5.12 -5.23 38.62
CA PHE A 514 -4.32 -6.35 38.10
C PHE A 514 -4.27 -7.51 39.10
N SER A 515 -5.14 -7.50 40.10
CA SER A 515 -5.20 -8.51 41.16
C SER A 515 -5.82 -9.78 40.62
N PRO A 516 -5.28 -10.98 40.88
CA PRO A 516 -5.92 -12.23 40.46
C PRO A 516 -7.26 -12.52 41.17
N ASN A 517 -7.74 -11.63 42.04
CA ASN A 517 -8.98 -11.63 42.81
C ASN A 517 -9.33 -13.00 43.45
N GLN A 518 -8.29 -13.67 43.95
CA GLN A 518 -8.41 -14.95 44.67
C GLN A 518 -8.42 -14.66 46.16
N TYR A 519 -9.59 -14.92 46.78
CA TYR A 519 -9.85 -14.63 48.20
C TYR A 519 -9.89 -13.10 48.40
N ASP A 520 -11.10 -12.55 48.27
CA ASP A 520 -11.47 -11.14 48.34
C ASP A 520 -12.68 -11.10 49.28
N HIS A 521 -12.46 -10.65 50.52
CA HIS A 521 -13.43 -10.75 51.61
C HIS A 521 -14.55 -9.71 51.50
N ASP A 522 -14.24 -8.47 51.13
CA ASP A 522 -15.22 -7.39 51.00
C ASP A 522 -15.82 -7.24 49.58
N GLY A 523 -15.17 -7.79 48.56
CA GLY A 523 -15.60 -7.76 47.18
C GLY A 523 -15.21 -6.49 46.43
N ASP A 524 -14.19 -5.73 46.86
CA ASP A 524 -13.82 -4.46 46.24
C ASP A 524 -12.83 -4.56 45.07
N GLY A 525 -12.35 -5.77 44.76
CA GLY A 525 -11.43 -6.04 43.65
C GLY A 525 -10.01 -6.37 44.09
N CYS A 526 -9.68 -6.18 45.37
CA CYS A 526 -8.40 -6.54 45.93
C CYS A 526 -8.44 -7.93 46.59
N ALA A 527 -7.43 -8.76 46.31
CA ALA A 527 -7.27 -9.98 47.09
C ALA A 527 -6.74 -9.66 48.50
N ASP A 528 -7.19 -10.41 49.52
CA ASP A 528 -6.86 -10.24 50.95
C ASP A 528 -5.34 -10.15 51.25
N VAL A 529 -4.51 -10.65 50.32
CA VAL A 529 -3.04 -10.66 50.49
C VAL A 529 -2.37 -9.35 50.09
N GLU A 530 -3.08 -8.50 49.37
CA GLU A 530 -2.62 -7.21 48.84
C GLU A 530 -3.56 -6.04 49.11
N ASP A 531 -4.80 -6.33 49.53
CA ASP A 531 -5.63 -5.40 50.28
C ASP A 531 -5.00 -5.12 51.66
N SER A 532 -5.34 -3.97 52.23
CA SER A 532 -4.88 -3.53 53.54
C SER A 532 -6.02 -3.24 54.51
N ASP A 533 -7.26 -3.43 54.08
CA ASP A 533 -8.52 -3.20 54.81
C ASP A 533 -9.53 -4.25 54.30
N ASP A 534 -9.26 -5.53 54.63
CA ASP A 534 -9.91 -6.71 54.04
C ASP A 534 -11.45 -6.71 54.20
N ASP A 535 -12.02 -5.97 55.16
CA ASP A 535 -13.47 -5.83 55.37
C ASP A 535 -14.03 -4.42 55.09
N ASN A 536 -13.16 -3.47 54.71
CA ASN A 536 -13.47 -2.11 54.25
C ASN A 536 -14.29 -1.31 55.26
N ASP A 537 -14.01 -1.52 56.54
CA ASP A 537 -14.61 -0.79 57.64
C ASP A 537 -13.94 0.59 57.88
N GLY A 538 -12.77 0.80 57.26
CA GLY A 538 -11.95 2.00 57.35
C GLY A 538 -10.78 1.92 58.34
N ARG A 539 -10.48 0.73 58.88
CA ARG A 539 -9.29 0.38 59.68
C ARG A 539 -8.39 -0.52 58.84
N LEU A 540 -7.08 -0.35 59.01
CA LEU A 540 -6.14 -1.19 58.26
C LEU A 540 -5.89 -2.49 59.02
N ASP A 541 -5.70 -3.62 58.33
CA ASP A 541 -5.51 -4.94 58.94
C ASP A 541 -4.40 -5.00 60.02
N ASP A 542 -3.33 -4.22 59.84
CA ASP A 542 -2.21 -4.14 60.78
C ASP A 542 -2.59 -3.45 62.11
N ASP A 543 -3.64 -2.63 62.08
CA ASP A 543 -4.19 -1.85 63.18
C ASP A 543 -5.60 -2.35 63.60
N ASP A 544 -6.05 -3.49 63.06
CA ASP A 544 -7.36 -4.10 63.28
C ASP A 544 -7.25 -5.47 63.96
N ARG A 545 -8.07 -5.73 64.99
CA ARG A 545 -8.14 -7.04 65.66
C ARG A 545 -9.08 -8.02 64.98
N CYS A 546 -9.96 -7.53 64.12
CA CYS A 546 -10.86 -8.28 63.26
C CYS A 546 -10.64 -7.93 61.76
N PRO A 547 -9.44 -8.13 61.18
CA PRO A 547 -9.17 -7.72 59.79
C PRO A 547 -10.16 -8.25 58.74
N GLN A 548 -10.75 -9.44 58.98
CA GLN A 548 -11.76 -10.04 58.09
C GLN A 548 -13.14 -10.09 58.78
N GLY A 549 -13.52 -9.00 59.42
CA GLY A 549 -14.73 -8.84 60.23
C GLY A 549 -15.99 -8.55 59.41
N LEU A 550 -16.93 -7.84 60.04
CA LEU A 550 -18.19 -7.43 59.43
C LEU A 550 -17.95 -6.32 58.41
N LEU A 551 -18.24 -6.65 57.15
CA LEU A 551 -18.07 -5.73 56.02
C LEU A 551 -18.65 -4.32 56.24
N GLY A 552 -17.81 -3.32 56.00
CA GLY A 552 -18.14 -1.90 55.95
C GLY A 552 -18.13 -1.19 57.31
N PRO A 553 -18.11 0.15 57.30
CA PRO A 553 -17.87 0.94 58.50
C PRO A 553 -18.96 0.73 59.56
N HIS A 554 -18.53 0.32 60.74
CA HIS A 554 -19.39 0.12 61.90
C HIS A 554 -19.28 1.28 62.90
N VAL A 555 -20.27 1.40 63.79
CA VAL A 555 -20.42 2.54 64.73
C VAL A 555 -20.35 2.15 66.20
N ALA A 556 -20.20 0.85 66.47
CA ALA A 556 -20.12 0.27 67.79
C ALA A 556 -18.82 -0.54 67.84
N ASP A 557 -17.79 0.13 68.32
CA ASP A 557 -16.39 -0.30 68.52
C ASP A 557 -16.01 0.41 69.84
N PHE A 558 -16.15 -0.31 70.95
CA PHE A 558 -16.14 0.28 72.29
C PHE A 558 -14.71 0.60 72.78
N ASP A 559 -13.75 -0.25 72.48
CA ASP A 559 -12.34 -0.08 72.87
C ASP A 559 -11.50 0.59 71.76
N GLY A 560 -12.00 0.65 70.53
CA GLY A 560 -11.38 1.35 69.42
C GLY A 560 -10.42 0.51 68.58
N ASP A 561 -10.46 -0.82 68.71
CA ASP A 561 -9.46 -1.75 68.15
C ASP A 561 -9.75 -2.25 66.73
N GLY A 562 -10.89 -1.83 66.16
CA GLY A 562 -11.32 -2.19 64.80
C GLY A 562 -12.34 -3.32 64.76
N CYS A 563 -12.55 -4.06 65.84
CA CYS A 563 -13.63 -5.02 65.93
C CYS A 563 -14.97 -4.35 66.24
N ALA A 564 -16.03 -4.70 65.51
CA ALA A 564 -17.37 -4.31 65.92
C ALA A 564 -17.78 -5.07 67.21
N ASP A 565 -18.42 -4.40 68.17
CA ASP A 565 -18.91 -5.00 69.44
C ASP A 565 -19.72 -6.31 69.27
N ALA A 566 -20.26 -6.57 68.07
CA ALA A 566 -21.07 -7.74 67.76
C ALA A 566 -20.26 -8.99 67.38
N GLU A 567 -19.01 -8.82 66.99
CA GLU A 567 -18.07 -9.88 66.59
C GLU A 567 -16.78 -9.88 67.42
N ASP A 568 -16.56 -8.83 68.19
CA ASP A 568 -15.47 -8.70 69.13
C ASP A 568 -15.59 -9.75 70.26
N ASP A 569 -14.47 -10.42 70.55
CA ASP A 569 -14.35 -11.40 71.62
C ASP A 569 -13.96 -10.73 72.97
N ASP A 570 -13.60 -9.45 72.99
CA ASP A 570 -13.07 -8.67 74.14
C ASP A 570 -13.51 -7.18 74.04
N ILE A 571 -14.80 -6.90 74.29
CA ILE A 571 -15.46 -5.63 73.88
C ILE A 571 -14.84 -4.38 74.53
N ASP A 572 -14.25 -4.48 75.72
CA ASP A 572 -13.60 -3.37 76.41
C ASP A 572 -12.07 -3.38 76.35
N GLY A 573 -11.49 -4.38 75.67
CA GLY A 573 -10.07 -4.42 75.32
C GLY A 573 -9.15 -4.59 76.53
N ASP A 574 -9.67 -5.13 77.62
CA ASP A 574 -9.00 -5.22 78.91
C ASP A 574 -8.13 -6.49 79.04
N GLY A 575 -8.33 -7.44 78.12
CA GLY A 575 -7.60 -8.72 78.02
C GLY A 575 -8.36 -9.94 78.53
N LEU A 576 -9.59 -9.79 79.03
CA LEU A 576 -10.48 -10.87 79.43
C LEU A 576 -11.61 -11.05 78.41
N SER A 577 -11.69 -12.21 77.76
CA SER A 577 -12.72 -12.42 76.74
C SER A 577 -14.14 -12.32 77.32
N ASN A 578 -15.09 -11.83 76.52
CA ASN A 578 -16.53 -11.78 76.82
C ASN A 578 -17.08 -13.08 77.44
N ALA A 579 -16.56 -14.22 76.98
CA ALA A 579 -16.95 -15.54 77.47
C ALA A 579 -16.37 -15.85 78.86
N ASP A 580 -15.14 -15.43 79.13
CA ASP A 580 -14.47 -15.58 80.43
C ASP A 580 -15.03 -14.60 81.44
N GLU A 581 -15.33 -13.37 81.05
CA GLU A 581 -16.02 -12.37 81.88
C GLU A 581 -17.38 -12.88 82.36
N THR A 582 -18.18 -13.44 81.45
CA THR A 582 -19.44 -14.11 81.82
C THR A 582 -19.22 -15.23 82.85
N SER A 583 -18.05 -15.89 82.79
CA SER A 583 -17.72 -17.03 83.65
C SER A 583 -17.28 -16.61 85.05
N VAL A 584 -16.53 -15.51 85.18
CA VAL A 584 -16.08 -14.95 86.46
C VAL A 584 -17.09 -13.97 87.06
N GLY A 585 -17.99 -13.43 86.23
CA GLY A 585 -19.06 -12.52 86.61
C GLY A 585 -18.73 -11.04 86.47
N SER A 586 -17.67 -10.68 85.73
CA SER A 586 -17.35 -9.29 85.35
C SER A 586 -18.28 -8.75 84.25
N ASP A 587 -18.24 -7.44 84.00
CA ASP A 587 -19.07 -6.73 83.03
C ASP A 587 -18.31 -6.47 81.71
N GLN A 588 -18.83 -7.03 80.61
CA GLN A 588 -18.25 -7.06 79.25
C GLN A 588 -18.02 -5.71 78.55
N ARG A 589 -18.17 -4.61 79.28
CA ARG A 589 -18.12 -3.24 78.74
C ARG A 589 -17.49 -2.29 79.76
N ASP A 590 -16.76 -2.84 80.72
CA ASP A 590 -16.16 -2.11 81.83
C ASP A 590 -14.79 -2.72 82.12
N GLU A 591 -13.73 -2.02 81.66
CA GLU A 591 -12.33 -2.49 81.72
C GLU A 591 -11.82 -2.82 83.15
N ASP A 592 -12.55 -2.41 84.19
CA ASP A 592 -12.24 -2.58 85.62
C ASP A 592 -13.58 -2.69 86.37
N THR A 593 -14.16 -3.90 86.43
CA THR A 593 -15.55 -4.11 86.90
C THR A 593 -15.77 -3.67 88.35
N ASP A 594 -14.74 -3.74 89.20
CA ASP A 594 -14.85 -3.45 90.63
C ASP A 594 -14.18 -2.14 91.07
N ASP A 595 -13.68 -1.35 90.11
CA ASP A 595 -13.08 -0.02 90.26
C ASP A 595 -11.84 0.00 91.17
N ASP A 596 -11.01 -1.05 91.15
CA ASP A 596 -9.84 -1.20 92.03
C ASP A 596 -8.50 -0.77 91.41
N THR A 597 -8.51 -0.42 90.12
CA THR A 597 -7.40 0.01 89.25
C THR A 597 -6.60 -1.10 88.56
N TRP A 598 -6.93 -2.37 88.76
CA TRP A 598 -6.47 -3.47 87.93
C TRP A 598 -7.55 -3.81 86.90
N LEU A 599 -7.13 -4.07 85.65
CA LEU A 599 -8.07 -4.47 84.60
C LEU A 599 -8.51 -5.91 84.83
N ASP A 600 -9.74 -6.28 84.51
CA ASP A 600 -10.28 -7.62 84.74
C ASP A 600 -9.41 -8.71 84.08
N GLY A 601 -8.82 -8.43 82.91
CA GLY A 601 -7.86 -9.31 82.22
C GLY A 601 -6.52 -9.53 82.92
N GLU A 602 -6.11 -8.62 83.79
CA GLU A 602 -4.87 -8.71 84.61
C GLU A 602 -5.16 -9.01 86.10
N ASP A 603 -6.43 -9.07 86.47
CA ASP A 603 -6.90 -9.28 87.84
C ASP A 603 -7.26 -10.76 88.07
N ALA A 604 -6.72 -11.35 89.15
CA ALA A 604 -7.07 -12.73 89.54
C ALA A 604 -8.48 -12.86 90.16
N PHE A 605 -9.05 -11.76 90.65
CA PHE A 605 -10.37 -11.60 91.26
C PHE A 605 -11.10 -10.35 90.72
N PRO A 606 -11.53 -10.33 89.45
CA PRO A 606 -12.11 -9.15 88.75
C PRO A 606 -13.42 -8.56 89.30
N VAL A 607 -13.90 -9.06 90.44
CA VAL A 607 -15.18 -8.64 91.05
C VAL A 607 -15.05 -8.42 92.55
N ASP A 608 -13.84 -8.45 93.08
CA ASP A 608 -13.49 -8.17 94.46
C ASP A 608 -12.37 -7.13 94.56
N ALA A 609 -12.76 -5.85 94.62
CA ALA A 609 -11.86 -4.69 94.72
C ALA A 609 -10.91 -4.66 95.93
N SER A 610 -10.89 -5.71 96.75
CA SER A 610 -9.92 -5.92 97.81
C SER A 610 -8.81 -6.92 97.46
N GLU A 611 -8.87 -7.58 96.31
CA GLU A 611 -7.94 -8.62 95.85
C GLU A 611 -7.69 -8.49 94.36
N TRP A 612 -6.42 -8.41 93.94
CA TRP A 612 -6.08 -8.29 92.51
C TRP A 612 -5.06 -9.35 92.03
N LYS A 613 -4.50 -10.13 92.96
CA LYS A 613 -3.37 -11.00 92.68
C LYS A 613 -3.44 -12.28 93.51
N ASP A 614 -3.19 -13.41 92.87
CA ASP A 614 -3.07 -14.72 93.50
C ASP A 614 -1.72 -15.34 93.09
N THR A 615 -0.72 -15.19 93.97
CA THR A 615 0.66 -15.54 93.63
C THR A 615 0.90 -17.04 93.48
N ASP A 616 0.20 -17.87 94.25
CA ASP A 616 0.39 -19.33 94.24
C ASP A 616 -0.77 -20.11 93.61
N ARG A 617 -1.85 -19.41 93.25
CA ARG A 617 -2.99 -19.89 92.46
C ARG A 617 -3.88 -20.86 93.21
N ASP A 618 -4.11 -20.61 94.49
CA ASP A 618 -5.00 -21.43 95.33
C ASP A 618 -6.43 -20.90 95.46
N GLY A 619 -6.70 -19.72 94.88
CA GLY A 619 -7.99 -19.06 94.88
C GLY A 619 -8.22 -18.13 96.08
N CYS A 620 -7.18 -17.81 96.85
CA CYS A 620 -7.19 -16.78 97.87
C CYS A 620 -6.29 -15.62 97.43
N GLY A 621 -6.79 -14.39 97.52
CA GLY A 621 -6.03 -13.24 97.06
C GLY A 621 -4.93 -12.84 98.04
N ASP A 622 -3.79 -12.38 97.50
CA ASP A 622 -2.57 -12.01 98.23
C ASP A 622 -2.85 -11.01 99.39
N ASN A 623 -3.92 -10.19 99.35
CA ASN A 623 -4.19 -9.18 100.37
C ASN A 623 -4.89 -9.76 101.62
N SER A 624 -5.73 -10.78 101.45
CA SER A 624 -6.40 -11.51 102.54
C SER A 624 -5.70 -12.81 102.91
N ASP A 625 -4.84 -13.31 102.04
CA ASP A 625 -4.06 -14.51 102.28
C ASP A 625 -2.90 -14.24 103.26
N LEU A 626 -2.90 -14.99 104.37
CA LEU A 626 -1.83 -14.96 105.36
C LEU A 626 -0.59 -15.73 104.90
N PHE A 627 -0.70 -16.58 103.88
CA PHE A 627 0.37 -17.36 103.28
C PHE A 627 0.46 -17.23 101.73
N PRO A 628 0.74 -16.04 101.17
CA PRO A 628 0.69 -15.74 99.71
C PRO A 628 1.64 -16.51 98.78
N PHE A 629 2.32 -17.56 99.24
CA PHE A 629 3.22 -18.38 98.44
C PHE A 629 3.04 -19.89 98.74
N ASP A 630 2.07 -20.28 99.56
CA ASP A 630 1.73 -21.66 99.89
C ASP A 630 0.30 -22.02 99.42
N PRO A 631 0.14 -22.69 98.26
CA PRO A 631 -1.16 -22.90 97.62
C PRO A 631 -2.07 -23.93 98.32
N GLY A 632 -1.73 -24.28 99.55
CA GLY A 632 -2.53 -25.14 100.41
C GLY A 632 -3.12 -24.40 101.60
N GLU A 633 -2.90 -23.10 101.77
CA GLU A 633 -3.23 -22.37 102.99
C GLU A 633 -3.65 -20.92 102.74
N CYS A 634 -4.85 -20.53 103.21
CA CYS A 634 -5.31 -19.14 103.13
C CYS A 634 -5.47 -18.44 104.48
N LYS A 635 -5.57 -19.21 105.58
CA LYS A 635 -6.01 -18.72 106.89
C LYS A 635 -5.16 -19.31 108.01
N ASP A 636 -5.02 -18.52 109.07
CA ASP A 636 -4.41 -18.88 110.34
C ASP A 636 -5.36 -18.36 111.43
N THR A 637 -6.27 -19.23 111.87
CA THR A 637 -7.37 -18.85 112.77
C THR A 637 -6.88 -18.57 114.19
N ASP A 638 -5.79 -19.20 114.64
CA ASP A 638 -5.22 -19.02 115.99
C ASP A 638 -3.96 -18.13 116.05
N GLU A 639 -3.53 -17.62 114.89
CA GLU A 639 -2.42 -16.67 114.68
C GLU A 639 -1.05 -17.24 115.14
N ASP A 640 -0.84 -18.55 115.04
CA ASP A 640 0.38 -19.23 115.49
C ASP A 640 1.50 -19.31 114.42
N GLY A 641 1.18 -18.95 113.18
CA GLY A 641 2.06 -18.93 112.03
C GLY A 641 2.11 -20.23 111.22
N ILE A 642 1.23 -21.20 111.50
CA ILE A 642 0.97 -22.39 110.68
C ILE A 642 -0.45 -22.29 110.12
N GLY A 643 -0.64 -22.50 108.82
CA GLY A 643 -1.97 -22.40 108.20
C GLY A 643 -2.95 -23.48 108.69
N ASP A 644 -4.24 -23.15 108.66
CA ASP A 644 -5.33 -23.95 109.20
C ASP A 644 -5.42 -25.38 108.62
N ASN A 645 -5.00 -25.61 107.36
CA ASN A 645 -5.07 -26.93 106.71
C ASN A 645 -3.94 -27.88 107.14
N ALA A 646 -2.78 -27.34 107.53
CA ALA A 646 -1.58 -28.02 107.99
C ALA A 646 -1.49 -28.05 109.52
N ASP A 647 -2.24 -27.18 110.19
CA ASP A 647 -2.31 -27.14 111.64
C ASP A 647 -3.17 -28.29 112.21
N ALA A 648 -2.61 -28.94 113.23
CA ALA A 648 -3.29 -29.99 113.96
C ALA A 648 -4.32 -29.45 114.97
N PHE A 649 -4.29 -28.14 115.30
CA PHE A 649 -5.16 -27.49 116.30
C PHE A 649 -5.71 -26.11 115.87
N PRO A 650 -6.43 -25.99 114.74
CA PRO A 650 -6.74 -24.72 114.06
C PRO A 650 -7.84 -23.86 114.72
N THR A 651 -8.04 -23.92 116.05
CA THR A 651 -9.14 -23.24 116.77
C THR A 651 -8.79 -22.73 118.16
#